data_AF-A0A258BY70-F1
#
_entry.id   AF-A0A258BY70-F1
#
_cell.length_a   1.000
_cell.length_b   1.000
_cell.length_c   1.000
_cell.angle_alpha   90.00
_cell.angle_beta   90.00
_cell.angle_gamma   90.00
#
_symmetry.space_group_name_H-M   'P 1'
#
loop_
_entity.id
_entity.type
_entity.pdbx_description
1 polymer ?
#
loop_
_entity_poly.entity_id
_entity_poly.type
_entity_poly.pdbx_seq_one_letter_code
_entity_poly.pdbx_strand_id
1 'polypeptide(L)'
;MDSAAGGYRASVVGDVAGSVLNNDRNSASALARGNEAANATTIDANSVTTPDTGTVAAVASSQKITGEVAINAGVTGAGADGPLVANVITDDVGTDSKVTASGNAVLASAAGNRGGNSINAEATTIDTVGADAGSATNDGATIADAAFAVASNQGVSSATSIAAGLVDDVATPTEGTSVSTAIGGSVVDSSVASLNNSLTASAAGNQTLTGGNAITLTGTNMATTAAVSSAQVMDGDLTSTIGSAGTPAVPAGNVTLTFSGTSTNAGGTFDFSGSTSDGGHTQDEVDALNTAYPANYTYTLNGDEIDVVTTGQATGISSYNFSYATGGSAGSPASGGVVVTVGNDITNSSVAVNGNATSGSAIGNSGTNRILADATNFANGTTAAGAADSVIDSSVVTASADMAVSNSQSVGATAVLASTVGSVFGITAEGATTPTLSDVSASTLSVSDNSESALVKGNEAGNSVRLSATNLSNSSALASNQATIGRDVTASTVQVDGNEISGTTFGNDVANTVAVLGSSTIAAGSTTLRAIADPSTTVDDEQSALADHSLANVQNVGTGTLQTTVEAGYGIATLGAGAPGADVDTSDVANSILSVSDNVQSAATTGNNAANAVNIAGGSITSNGALLSVQTSDAANVQAGSAMEVGAPAANTSSTLSLNGNANSASATVNAATNSMTVAADTSLVSRTTDAGLSGTPADDYVASADYVVNNFQQVGDTNVIASTTTVIANNDEGAFATDGIQQSIVDVIGNTAQATATSNRSVNSLALSANSSNASAGVLNQQASAADVTASAGTIAGTDVTGFADVSPINGSAATVANNATLARAGGNTTTNSLSAAATTFANVSGGAVTALNGAGSDAITASFAVLNEQTNSGAINAGVSVTYGTTFDAVGAAPSVMNSSSMVNGNSAATVAYGNAATNQVTFAALNSPAAAPGRTSAGIASNQLNTGDVGASTVALVGTTASGVGVAAGGAVSMSSVSVNGNALSASAFGNSSSNTLTISGNNVNVAPLIP
;
A
#
# COMPACT_ATOMS: atom_id res chain seq x y z
N MET A 1 -27.96 -13.06 -2.81
CA MET A 1 -27.89 -12.01 -1.78
C MET A 1 -28.06 -12.69 -0.43
N ASP A 2 -27.12 -12.46 0.48
CA ASP A 2 -27.28 -12.74 1.89
C ASP A 2 -27.15 -11.39 2.62
N SER A 3 -28.14 -11.03 3.44
CA SER A 3 -28.16 -9.75 4.14
C SER A 3 -28.50 -9.93 5.61
N ALA A 4 -27.55 -9.57 6.47
CA ALA A 4 -27.78 -9.44 7.90
C ALA A 4 -28.33 -8.03 8.15
N ALA A 5 -29.63 -7.93 8.41
CA ALA A 5 -30.33 -6.66 8.67
C ALA A 5 -30.80 -6.58 10.12
N GLY A 6 -30.49 -5.45 10.78
CA GLY A 6 -30.80 -5.18 12.18
C GLY A 6 -29.56 -5.15 13.08
N GLY A 7 -29.62 -4.39 14.17
CA GLY A 7 -28.47 -4.11 15.03
C GLY A 7 -28.64 -4.45 16.51
N TYR A 8 -27.50 -4.57 17.18
CA TYR A 8 -27.33 -4.78 18.61
C TYR A 8 -27.48 -3.46 19.36
N ARG A 9 -28.72 -3.11 19.75
CA ARG A 9 -29.03 -1.86 20.45
C ARG A 9 -29.28 -2.08 21.93
N ALA A 10 -28.42 -1.52 22.78
CA ALA A 10 -28.69 -1.27 24.19
C ALA A 10 -29.12 0.19 24.36
N SER A 11 -30.17 0.45 25.15
CA SER A 11 -30.64 1.83 25.32
C SER A 11 -31.27 2.05 26.68
N VAL A 12 -30.96 3.21 27.26
CA VAL A 12 -31.47 3.69 28.53
C VAL A 12 -32.16 5.03 28.27
N VAL A 13 -33.38 5.18 28.78
CA VAL A 13 -34.07 6.47 28.85
C VAL A 13 -33.97 6.93 30.29
N GLY A 14 -33.28 8.03 30.53
CA GLY A 14 -32.76 8.43 31.84
C GLY A 14 -31.28 8.08 32.06
N ASP A 15 -30.80 8.36 33.26
CA ASP A 15 -29.38 8.26 33.64
C ASP A 15 -28.85 6.81 33.75
N VAL A 16 -27.53 6.67 33.58
CA VAL A 16 -26.75 5.50 34.03
C VAL A 16 -25.88 5.92 35.21
N ALA A 17 -26.22 5.44 36.42
CA ALA A 17 -25.52 5.80 37.66
C ALA A 17 -25.07 4.56 38.46
N GLY A 18 -23.81 4.52 38.91
CA GLY A 18 -23.21 3.38 39.63
C GLY A 18 -23.35 2.03 38.91
N SER A 19 -23.42 2.05 37.58
CA SER A 19 -24.00 0.96 36.77
C SER A 19 -23.13 0.59 35.56
N VAL A 20 -23.37 -0.61 35.02
CA VAL A 20 -22.60 -1.18 33.92
C VAL A 20 -23.53 -1.45 32.73
N LEU A 21 -23.27 -0.79 31.59
CA LEU A 21 -23.96 -0.98 30.32
C LEU A 21 -22.98 -1.55 29.27
N ASN A 22 -23.04 -2.86 29.03
CA ASN A 22 -22.13 -3.52 28.10
C ASN A 22 -22.88 -3.98 26.84
N ASN A 23 -22.31 -3.68 25.69
CA ASN A 23 -22.74 -4.13 24.36
C ASN A 23 -21.52 -4.64 23.58
N ASP A 24 -20.88 -5.64 24.19
CA ASP A 24 -19.57 -6.18 23.81
C ASP A 24 -19.69 -7.50 23.05
N ARG A 25 -18.71 -7.77 22.19
CA ARG A 25 -18.50 -9.08 21.54
C ARG A 25 -19.70 -9.61 20.75
N ASN A 26 -20.54 -8.71 20.24
CA ASN A 26 -21.55 -9.06 19.26
C ASN A 26 -20.87 -9.43 17.93
N SER A 27 -21.53 -10.26 17.13
CA SER A 27 -21.02 -10.71 15.84
C SER A 27 -22.12 -10.68 14.79
N ALA A 28 -21.94 -9.87 13.74
CA ALA A 28 -22.78 -9.90 12.55
C ALA A 28 -21.97 -10.41 11.36
N SER A 29 -22.53 -11.31 10.57
CA SER A 29 -21.88 -11.77 9.34
C SER A 29 -22.89 -12.08 8.24
N ALA A 30 -22.53 -11.71 7.02
CA ALA A 30 -23.22 -12.10 5.79
C ALA A 30 -22.21 -12.84 4.89
N LEU A 31 -22.60 -14.00 4.35
CA LEU A 31 -21.73 -14.83 3.52
C LEU A 31 -22.43 -15.18 2.19
N ALA A 32 -22.01 -14.52 1.12
CA ALA A 32 -22.42 -14.87 -0.23
C ALA A 32 -21.37 -15.77 -0.89
N ARG A 33 -21.82 -16.90 -1.44
CA ARG A 33 -21.00 -17.88 -2.18
C ARG A 33 -21.72 -18.27 -3.45
N GLY A 34 -21.05 -18.20 -4.61
CA GLY A 34 -21.59 -18.67 -5.89
C GLY A 34 -21.49 -20.18 -6.01
N ASN A 35 -20.28 -20.68 -6.25
CA ASN A 35 -19.97 -22.11 -6.26
C ASN A 35 -18.91 -22.44 -5.19
N GLU A 36 -19.09 -23.54 -4.44
CA GLU A 36 -18.07 -24.07 -3.54
C GLU A 36 -17.90 -25.58 -3.74
N ALA A 37 -16.66 -26.06 -3.84
CA ALA A 37 -16.34 -27.47 -4.04
C ALA A 37 -14.99 -27.84 -3.40
N ALA A 38 -14.97 -28.97 -2.69
CA ALA A 38 -13.78 -29.53 -2.09
C ALA A 38 -13.72 -31.04 -2.40
N ASN A 39 -12.66 -31.48 -3.08
CA ASN A 39 -12.41 -32.88 -3.39
C ASN A 39 -11.11 -33.35 -2.70
N ALA A 40 -11.11 -34.56 -2.18
CA ALA A 40 -9.95 -35.15 -1.52
C ALA A 40 -9.88 -36.66 -1.77
N THR A 41 -8.69 -37.18 -2.04
CA THR A 41 -8.39 -38.61 -2.13
C THR A 41 -7.19 -38.94 -1.24
N THR A 42 -7.26 -40.03 -0.49
CA THR A 42 -6.15 -40.54 0.33
C THR A 42 -5.86 -41.99 -0.03
N ILE A 43 -4.58 -42.30 -0.23
CA ILE A 43 -4.04 -43.65 -0.44
C ILE A 43 -3.06 -43.94 0.69
N ASP A 44 -3.37 -44.97 1.48
CA ASP A 44 -2.48 -45.54 2.50
C ASP A 44 -2.24 -46.99 2.10
N ALA A 45 -0.99 -47.33 1.76
CA ALA A 45 -0.63 -48.63 1.21
C ALA A 45 0.80 -49.04 1.58
N ASN A 46 1.06 -50.34 1.72
CA ASN A 46 2.45 -50.79 1.88
C ASN A 46 3.30 -50.51 0.63
N SER A 47 2.70 -50.54 -0.56
CA SER A 47 3.34 -50.27 -1.85
C SER A 47 2.32 -49.79 -2.87
N VAL A 48 2.67 -48.78 -3.66
CA VAL A 48 1.87 -48.29 -4.80
C VAL A 48 2.66 -48.59 -6.07
N THR A 49 2.13 -49.46 -6.93
CA THR A 49 2.81 -49.90 -8.16
C THR A 49 1.83 -50.12 -9.31
N THR A 50 2.16 -49.65 -10.50
CA THR A 50 1.37 -49.83 -11.73
C THR A 50 2.09 -50.79 -12.69
N PRO A 51 1.57 -52.01 -12.95
CA PRO A 51 2.25 -52.99 -13.80
C PRO A 51 2.11 -52.75 -15.31
N ASP A 52 1.20 -51.86 -15.72
CA ASP A 52 0.93 -51.42 -17.09
C ASP A 52 0.40 -49.95 -17.04
N THR A 53 0.18 -49.34 -18.21
CA THR A 53 -0.25 -47.93 -18.39
C THR A 53 -1.50 -47.51 -17.60
N GLY A 54 -1.41 -46.47 -16.76
CA GLY A 54 -2.58 -45.79 -16.19
C GLY A 54 -2.33 -44.87 -15.00
N THR A 55 -3.27 -43.95 -14.76
CA THR A 55 -3.33 -43.06 -13.59
C THR A 55 -3.52 -43.84 -12.27
N VAL A 56 -2.82 -43.45 -11.21
CA VAL A 56 -3.04 -43.96 -9.84
C VAL A 56 -4.18 -43.20 -9.16
N ALA A 57 -4.18 -41.87 -9.22
CA ALA A 57 -5.29 -41.03 -8.77
C ALA A 57 -5.39 -39.74 -9.58
N ALA A 58 -6.61 -39.39 -10.01
CA ALA A 58 -6.94 -38.10 -10.61
C ALA A 58 -8.10 -37.44 -9.87
N VAL A 59 -8.00 -36.13 -9.59
CA VAL A 59 -9.06 -35.34 -8.95
C VAL A 59 -9.26 -34.05 -9.74
N ALA A 60 -10.48 -33.78 -10.19
CA ALA A 60 -10.77 -32.61 -11.01
C ALA A 60 -12.06 -31.87 -10.58
N SER A 61 -12.08 -30.54 -10.73
CA SER A 61 -13.26 -29.70 -10.51
C SER A 61 -13.37 -28.54 -11.51
N SER A 62 -14.57 -28.32 -12.04
CA SER A 62 -14.92 -27.14 -12.85
C SER A 62 -16.04 -26.35 -12.17
N GLN A 63 -15.85 -25.04 -12.02
CA GLN A 63 -16.79 -24.11 -11.38
C GLN A 63 -16.94 -22.86 -12.24
N LYS A 64 -18.09 -22.65 -12.86
CA LYS A 64 -18.31 -21.50 -13.75
C LYS A 64 -19.58 -20.74 -13.38
N ILE A 65 -19.46 -19.43 -13.28
CA ILE A 65 -20.57 -18.49 -13.16
C ILE A 65 -20.72 -17.79 -14.51
N THR A 66 -21.92 -17.85 -15.08
CA THR A 66 -22.21 -17.33 -16.42
C THR A 66 -23.51 -16.51 -16.42
N GLY A 67 -23.44 -15.30 -16.98
CA GLY A 67 -24.57 -14.41 -17.15
C GLY A 67 -24.67 -13.33 -16.07
N GLU A 68 -25.78 -12.61 -16.08
CA GLU A 68 -26.08 -11.53 -15.13
C GLU A 68 -26.42 -12.13 -13.76
N VAL A 69 -25.44 -12.10 -12.85
CA VAL A 69 -25.51 -12.72 -11.52
C VAL A 69 -24.89 -11.77 -10.51
N ALA A 70 -25.62 -11.45 -9.43
CA ALA A 70 -25.14 -10.60 -8.34
C ALA A 70 -24.89 -11.43 -7.07
N ILE A 71 -23.62 -11.57 -6.68
CA ILE A 71 -23.18 -12.31 -5.48
C ILE A 71 -22.86 -11.29 -4.39
N ASN A 72 -23.91 -10.83 -3.74
CA ASN A 72 -23.86 -9.73 -2.80
C ASN A 72 -23.96 -10.24 -1.35
N ALA A 73 -22.97 -9.87 -0.53
CA ALA A 73 -22.97 -10.02 0.93
C ALA A 73 -23.02 -8.62 1.57
N GLY A 74 -24.11 -8.29 2.24
CA GLY A 74 -24.29 -7.01 2.93
C GLY A 74 -24.56 -7.20 4.42
N VAL A 75 -23.90 -6.43 5.26
CA VAL A 75 -24.37 -6.22 6.64
C VAL A 75 -24.86 -4.79 6.74
N THR A 76 -26.10 -4.62 7.19
CA THR A 76 -26.74 -3.31 7.35
C THR A 76 -27.16 -3.12 8.82
N GLY A 77 -27.19 -1.86 9.26
CA GLY A 77 -27.46 -1.53 10.65
C GLY A 77 -28.93 -1.62 11.07
N ALA A 78 -29.27 -0.94 12.17
CA ALA A 78 -30.61 -0.99 12.77
C ALA A 78 -31.61 -0.05 12.07
N GLY A 79 -31.99 -0.38 10.84
CA GLY A 79 -32.77 0.48 9.93
C GLY A 79 -31.90 0.97 8.77
N ALA A 80 -32.44 1.85 7.93
CA ALA A 80 -31.65 2.43 6.83
C ALA A 80 -30.49 3.30 7.34
N ASP A 81 -30.70 3.99 8.48
CA ASP A 81 -29.86 5.10 8.94
C ASP A 81 -29.21 4.85 10.32
N GLY A 82 -29.26 3.61 10.85
CA GLY A 82 -28.92 3.32 12.24
C GLY A 82 -27.62 2.51 12.41
N PRO A 83 -26.75 2.81 13.41
CA PRO A 83 -25.55 2.01 13.70
C PRO A 83 -25.89 0.53 13.99
N LEU A 84 -24.96 -0.37 13.66
CA LEU A 84 -25.14 -1.81 13.84
C LEU A 84 -24.95 -2.23 15.30
N VAL A 85 -24.02 -1.61 16.02
CA VAL A 85 -23.89 -1.75 17.47
C VAL A 85 -24.11 -0.38 18.07
N ALA A 86 -25.10 -0.25 18.94
CA ALA A 86 -25.59 1.04 19.41
C ALA A 86 -25.81 1.02 20.93
N ASN A 87 -25.08 1.86 21.67
CA ASN A 87 -25.45 2.26 23.02
C ASN A 87 -26.11 3.65 22.93
N VAL A 88 -27.34 3.79 23.43
CA VAL A 88 -28.06 5.08 23.41
C VAL A 88 -28.62 5.40 24.78
N ILE A 89 -28.00 6.37 25.47
CA ILE A 89 -28.39 6.90 26.78
C ILE A 89 -28.92 8.31 26.54
N THR A 90 -30.14 8.62 27.00
CA THR A 90 -30.74 9.95 26.73
C THR A 90 -30.24 11.06 27.64
N ASP A 91 -29.84 10.70 28.87
CA ASP A 91 -29.49 11.63 29.95
C ASP A 91 -28.03 11.35 30.40
N ASP A 92 -27.69 11.52 31.68
CA ASP A 92 -26.29 11.52 32.15
C ASP A 92 -25.69 10.11 32.38
N VAL A 93 -24.35 10.02 32.32
CA VAL A 93 -23.56 8.88 32.83
C VAL A 93 -22.79 9.33 34.07
N GLY A 94 -23.33 9.04 35.25
CA GLY A 94 -22.82 9.52 36.53
C GLY A 94 -22.14 8.44 37.39
N THR A 95 -21.15 8.88 38.16
CA THR A 95 -20.49 8.24 39.32
C THR A 95 -20.32 6.71 39.27
N ASP A 96 -19.07 6.26 39.12
CA ASP A 96 -18.66 4.85 39.10
C ASP A 96 -19.36 4.02 37.99
N SER A 97 -19.82 4.67 36.93
CA SER A 97 -20.47 4.00 35.81
C SER A 97 -19.49 3.57 34.70
N LYS A 98 -19.87 2.51 33.99
CA LYS A 98 -19.11 1.94 32.87
C LYS A 98 -20.02 1.62 31.70
N VAL A 99 -19.73 2.21 30.55
CA VAL A 99 -20.41 1.96 29.27
C VAL A 99 -19.41 1.36 28.29
N THR A 100 -19.72 0.23 27.67
CA THR A 100 -18.83 -0.38 26.67
C THR A 100 -19.54 -0.85 25.41
N ALA A 101 -18.86 -0.67 24.26
CA ALA A 101 -19.18 -1.28 22.97
C ALA A 101 -17.89 -1.87 22.38
N SER A 102 -17.34 -2.89 23.04
CA SER A 102 -15.98 -3.39 22.77
C SER A 102 -15.94 -4.82 22.21
N GLY A 103 -14.98 -5.09 21.32
CA GLY A 103 -14.70 -6.41 20.78
C GLY A 103 -15.76 -6.94 19.80
N ASN A 104 -16.59 -6.07 19.22
CA ASN A 104 -17.63 -6.46 18.27
C ASN A 104 -17.01 -6.79 16.90
N ALA A 105 -17.57 -7.77 16.19
CA ALA A 105 -17.08 -8.23 14.89
C ALA A 105 -18.18 -8.12 13.82
N VAL A 106 -17.83 -7.54 12.67
CA VAL A 106 -18.73 -7.35 11.54
C VAL A 106 -18.04 -7.86 10.28
N LEU A 107 -18.64 -8.83 9.59
CA LEU A 107 -18.03 -9.47 8.42
C LEU A 107 -19.00 -9.61 7.24
N ALA A 108 -18.80 -8.83 6.19
CA ALA A 108 -19.37 -9.11 4.86
C ALA A 108 -18.35 -9.89 4.03
N SER A 109 -18.70 -11.10 3.59
CA SER A 109 -17.83 -11.90 2.71
C SER A 109 -18.56 -12.41 1.49
N ALA A 110 -18.21 -11.90 0.31
CA ALA A 110 -18.69 -12.37 -0.98
C ALA A 110 -17.60 -13.17 -1.71
N ALA A 111 -17.95 -14.30 -2.30
CA ALA A 111 -17.04 -15.03 -3.18
C ALA A 111 -17.77 -15.66 -4.36
N GLY A 112 -17.22 -15.52 -5.57
CA GLY A 112 -17.72 -16.17 -6.78
C GLY A 112 -17.55 -17.68 -6.72
N ASN A 113 -16.36 -18.17 -7.06
CA ASN A 113 -16.02 -19.59 -7.01
C ASN A 113 -15.01 -19.89 -5.89
N ARG A 114 -15.23 -20.96 -5.10
CA ARG A 114 -14.30 -21.47 -4.06
C ARG A 114 -14.00 -22.94 -4.28
N GLY A 115 -12.74 -23.31 -4.50
CA GLY A 115 -12.38 -24.65 -5.01
C GLY A 115 -11.14 -25.25 -4.34
N GLY A 116 -11.08 -26.57 -4.17
CA GLY A 116 -9.87 -27.23 -3.70
C GLY A 116 -9.88 -28.73 -4.02
N ASN A 117 -8.74 -29.27 -4.45
CA ASN A 117 -8.62 -30.66 -4.88
C ASN A 117 -7.34 -31.26 -4.30
N SER A 118 -7.44 -32.31 -3.51
CA SER A 118 -6.26 -32.89 -2.82
C SER A 118 -6.07 -34.39 -3.07
N ILE A 119 -4.81 -34.79 -3.17
CA ILE A 119 -4.36 -36.19 -3.16
C ILE A 119 -3.29 -36.32 -2.07
N ASN A 120 -3.45 -37.29 -1.17
CA ASN A 120 -2.41 -37.68 -0.22
C ASN A 120 -2.10 -39.18 -0.40
N ALA A 121 -0.86 -39.54 -0.75
CA ALA A 121 -0.43 -40.92 -0.92
C ALA A 121 0.78 -41.25 -0.04
N GLU A 122 0.58 -42.16 0.92
CA GLU A 122 1.60 -42.65 1.83
C GLU A 122 1.88 -44.13 1.54
N ALA A 123 3.13 -44.47 1.23
CA ALA A 123 3.55 -45.85 1.07
C ALA A 123 5.04 -46.11 1.31
N THR A 124 5.42 -47.34 1.65
CA THR A 124 6.86 -47.67 1.81
C THR A 124 7.60 -47.51 0.48
N THR A 125 6.97 -47.91 -0.63
CA THR A 125 7.46 -47.71 -2.01
C THR A 125 6.33 -47.16 -2.88
N ILE A 126 6.62 -46.09 -3.64
CA ILE A 126 5.76 -45.59 -4.72
C ILE A 126 6.58 -45.70 -6.02
N ASP A 127 6.22 -46.66 -6.87
CA ASP A 127 6.94 -47.01 -8.11
C ASP A 127 5.94 -47.21 -9.24
N THR A 128 5.69 -46.15 -10.02
CA THR A 128 4.75 -46.12 -11.15
C THR A 128 5.48 -46.09 -12.49
N VAL A 129 6.71 -46.61 -12.53
CA VAL A 129 7.59 -46.55 -13.69
C VAL A 129 6.99 -47.34 -14.86
N GLY A 130 6.69 -46.65 -15.96
CA GLY A 130 6.15 -47.25 -17.20
C GLY A 130 4.70 -46.90 -17.52
N ALA A 131 4.05 -46.03 -16.74
CA ALA A 131 2.76 -45.48 -17.13
C ALA A 131 2.88 -44.43 -18.26
N ASP A 132 2.11 -44.61 -19.34
CA ASP A 132 1.73 -43.48 -20.20
C ASP A 132 0.93 -42.46 -19.37
N ALA A 133 1.04 -41.19 -19.74
CA ALA A 133 0.53 -40.09 -18.94
C ALA A 133 -1.00 -40.15 -18.74
N GLY A 134 -1.44 -39.83 -17.52
CA GLY A 134 -2.81 -39.95 -17.06
C GLY A 134 -3.49 -38.60 -16.84
N SER A 135 -4.36 -38.20 -17.76
CA SER A 135 -4.96 -36.86 -17.77
C SER A 135 -6.17 -36.69 -16.84
N ALA A 136 -6.09 -35.72 -15.94
CA ALA A 136 -7.24 -35.06 -15.32
C ALA A 136 -7.64 -33.85 -16.20
N THR A 137 -8.84 -33.89 -16.79
CA THR A 137 -9.36 -32.83 -17.68
C THR A 137 -10.65 -32.21 -17.15
N ASN A 138 -10.77 -30.89 -17.19
CA ASN A 138 -12.05 -30.19 -17.04
C ASN A 138 -12.58 -29.69 -18.40
N ASP A 139 -13.90 -29.72 -18.58
CA ASP A 139 -14.57 -29.28 -19.82
C ASP A 139 -14.43 -27.75 -20.00
N GLY A 140 -13.34 -27.34 -20.65
CA GLY A 140 -12.90 -25.94 -20.73
C GLY A 140 -11.39 -25.68 -20.84
N ALA A 141 -10.55 -26.71 -21.04
CA ALA A 141 -9.10 -26.64 -21.36
C ALA A 141 -8.07 -26.50 -20.20
N THR A 142 -8.26 -27.24 -19.10
CA THR A 142 -7.15 -27.59 -18.17
C THR A 142 -6.86 -29.09 -18.24
N ILE A 143 -5.58 -29.45 -18.33
CA ILE A 143 -5.11 -30.85 -18.44
C ILE A 143 -3.93 -31.04 -17.48
N ALA A 144 -4.05 -31.94 -16.50
CA ALA A 144 -2.93 -32.38 -15.66
C ALA A 144 -2.63 -33.85 -15.94
N ASP A 145 -1.44 -34.16 -16.45
CA ASP A 145 -1.14 -35.44 -17.10
C ASP A 145 0.02 -36.18 -16.38
N ALA A 146 -0.34 -37.07 -15.45
CA ALA A 146 0.61 -37.74 -14.55
C ALA A 146 0.01 -38.98 -13.87
N ALA A 147 0.84 -39.76 -13.15
CA ALA A 147 0.37 -40.86 -12.31
C ALA A 147 -0.53 -40.36 -11.15
N PHE A 148 -0.21 -39.19 -10.59
CA PHE A 148 -1.08 -38.44 -9.67
C PHE A 148 -1.43 -37.09 -10.27
N ALA A 149 -2.71 -36.82 -10.55
CA ALA A 149 -3.14 -35.64 -11.29
C ALA A 149 -4.22 -34.84 -10.55
N VAL A 150 -4.09 -33.52 -10.51
CA VAL A 150 -5.10 -32.60 -9.98
C VAL A 150 -5.40 -31.50 -10.99
N ALA A 151 -6.68 -31.25 -11.31
CA ALA A 151 -7.08 -30.22 -12.27
C ALA A 151 -8.23 -29.34 -11.76
N SER A 152 -8.03 -28.02 -11.66
CA SER A 152 -9.06 -27.05 -11.26
C SER A 152 -9.36 -26.06 -12.38
N ASN A 153 -10.63 -25.73 -12.61
CA ASN A 153 -11.03 -24.64 -13.50
C ASN A 153 -12.11 -23.78 -12.81
N GLN A 154 -11.87 -22.49 -12.67
CA GLN A 154 -12.82 -21.53 -12.10
C GLN A 154 -13.03 -20.35 -13.05
N GLY A 155 -14.28 -19.92 -13.24
CA GLY A 155 -14.59 -18.82 -14.16
C GLY A 155 -15.75 -17.93 -13.68
N VAL A 156 -15.57 -16.62 -13.79
CA VAL A 156 -16.57 -15.58 -13.54
C VAL A 156 -16.72 -14.74 -14.81
N SER A 157 -17.92 -14.69 -15.40
CA SER A 157 -18.18 -13.92 -16.62
C SER A 157 -18.37 -12.43 -16.39
N SER A 158 -18.15 -11.60 -17.42
CA SER A 158 -18.22 -10.14 -17.35
C SER A 158 -19.57 -9.50 -17.01
N ALA A 159 -20.66 -10.26 -17.05
CA ALA A 159 -21.97 -9.78 -16.57
C ALA A 159 -22.21 -10.07 -15.07
N THR A 160 -21.25 -10.69 -14.38
CA THR A 160 -21.35 -11.04 -12.97
C THR A 160 -20.77 -9.93 -12.10
N SER A 161 -21.50 -9.52 -11.07
CA SER A 161 -21.01 -8.63 -10.01
C SER A 161 -20.88 -9.38 -8.68
N ILE A 162 -19.81 -9.11 -7.94
CA ILE A 162 -19.52 -9.72 -6.65
C ILE A 162 -19.21 -8.57 -5.68
N ALA A 163 -20.11 -8.32 -4.74
CA ALA A 163 -20.04 -7.18 -3.84
C ALA A 163 -20.05 -7.64 -2.38
N ALA A 164 -19.06 -7.22 -1.60
CA ALA A 164 -19.09 -7.29 -0.15
C ALA A 164 -19.20 -5.88 0.41
N GLY A 165 -20.15 -5.62 1.32
CA GLY A 165 -20.28 -4.29 1.88
C GLY A 165 -20.82 -4.19 3.30
N LEU A 166 -20.30 -3.19 4.00
CA LEU A 166 -20.72 -2.74 5.32
C LEU A 166 -21.41 -1.36 5.17
N VAL A 167 -22.47 -1.35 4.36
CA VAL A 167 -23.17 -0.16 3.85
C VAL A 167 -24.66 -0.46 3.71
N ASP A 168 -25.50 0.57 3.68
CA ASP A 168 -26.97 0.50 3.52
C ASP A 168 -27.41 -0.29 2.27
N ASP A 169 -26.79 -0.01 1.11
CA ASP A 169 -26.97 -0.75 -0.13
C ASP A 169 -25.61 -0.99 -0.81
N VAL A 170 -25.28 -2.25 -1.09
CA VAL A 170 -23.97 -2.62 -1.66
C VAL A 170 -23.81 -2.32 -3.16
N ALA A 171 -24.89 -1.95 -3.85
CA ALA A 171 -24.88 -1.51 -5.25
C ALA A 171 -24.90 0.02 -5.37
N THR A 172 -25.56 0.73 -4.44
CA THR A 172 -25.54 2.20 -4.34
C THR A 172 -25.33 2.67 -2.90
N PRO A 173 -24.10 2.63 -2.37
CA PRO A 173 -23.81 3.00 -0.99
C PRO A 173 -24.12 4.48 -0.73
N THR A 174 -24.90 4.76 0.30
CA THR A 174 -25.11 6.12 0.82
C THR A 174 -24.62 6.27 2.26
N GLU A 175 -24.79 5.23 3.08
CA GLU A 175 -24.49 5.23 4.52
C GLU A 175 -23.70 4.01 4.97
N GLY A 176 -22.94 4.18 6.05
CA GLY A 176 -21.94 3.23 6.53
C GLY A 176 -22.35 2.49 7.80
N THR A 177 -22.01 1.20 7.87
CA THR A 177 -22.19 0.40 9.08
C THR A 177 -21.16 0.80 10.14
N SER A 178 -21.64 1.12 11.35
CA SER A 178 -20.80 1.63 12.43
C SER A 178 -21.11 1.01 13.80
N VAL A 179 -20.16 1.19 14.73
CA VAL A 179 -20.32 0.98 16.18
C VAL A 179 -20.41 2.35 16.84
N SER A 180 -21.48 2.62 17.60
CA SER A 180 -21.74 3.92 18.20
C SER A 180 -22.10 3.81 19.68
N THR A 181 -21.56 4.71 20.50
CA THR A 181 -22.09 5.03 21.82
C THR A 181 -22.49 6.50 21.86
N ALA A 182 -23.79 6.78 21.99
CA ALA A 182 -24.34 8.11 22.10
C ALA A 182 -24.92 8.33 23.51
N ILE A 183 -24.50 9.42 24.14
CA ILE A 183 -24.91 9.87 25.47
C ILE A 183 -25.46 11.29 25.31
N GLY A 184 -26.72 11.53 25.67
CA GLY A 184 -27.35 12.85 25.53
C GLY A 184 -26.98 13.83 26.66
N GLY A 185 -26.57 13.32 27.82
CA GLY A 185 -26.11 14.10 28.96
C GLY A 185 -24.57 14.19 29.08
N SER A 186 -24.11 14.52 30.29
CA SER A 186 -22.70 14.59 30.67
C SER A 186 -22.14 13.22 31.07
N VAL A 187 -20.81 13.07 31.05
CA VAL A 187 -20.09 11.93 31.63
C VAL A 187 -19.27 12.40 32.83
N VAL A 188 -19.61 11.90 34.02
CA VAL A 188 -19.01 12.35 35.29
C VAL A 188 -18.53 11.15 36.13
N ASP A 189 -17.28 11.20 36.59
CA ASP A 189 -16.66 10.15 37.42
C ASP A 189 -16.83 8.72 36.84
N SER A 190 -16.74 8.58 35.51
CA SER A 190 -17.20 7.38 34.78
C SER A 190 -16.30 7.00 33.59
N SER A 191 -16.58 5.83 32.99
CA SER A 191 -15.81 5.31 31.85
C SER A 191 -16.69 4.90 30.66
N VAL A 192 -16.28 5.30 29.45
CA VAL A 192 -16.92 4.94 28.17
C VAL A 192 -15.87 4.37 27.22
N ALA A 193 -16.08 3.15 26.70
CA ALA A 193 -15.03 2.46 25.94
C ALA A 193 -15.56 1.64 24.74
N SER A 194 -15.11 2.00 23.54
CA SER A 194 -15.34 1.29 22.28
C SER A 194 -14.00 0.77 21.75
N LEU A 195 -13.58 -0.40 22.25
CA LEU A 195 -12.23 -0.93 22.05
C LEU A 195 -12.23 -2.19 21.18
N ASN A 196 -11.21 -2.35 20.33
CA ASN A 196 -10.95 -3.59 19.58
C ASN A 196 -12.14 -4.11 18.74
N ASN A 197 -12.95 -3.21 18.16
CA ASN A 197 -13.99 -3.61 17.22
C ASN A 197 -13.38 -3.87 15.84
N SER A 198 -13.91 -4.86 15.12
CA SER A 198 -13.40 -5.31 13.81
C SER A 198 -14.52 -5.24 12.77
N LEU A 199 -14.37 -4.41 11.75
CA LEU A 199 -15.31 -4.25 10.65
C LEU A 199 -14.60 -4.66 9.35
N THR A 200 -15.07 -5.71 8.68
CA THR A 200 -14.42 -6.29 7.51
C THR A 200 -15.38 -6.53 6.35
N ALA A 201 -15.01 -6.03 5.17
CA ALA A 201 -15.62 -6.37 3.89
C ALA A 201 -14.59 -7.11 3.02
N SER A 202 -14.97 -8.24 2.45
CA SER A 202 -14.07 -9.05 1.63
C SER A 202 -14.82 -9.66 0.44
N ALA A 203 -14.45 -9.21 -0.75
CA ALA A 203 -14.97 -9.71 -2.02
C ALA A 203 -13.86 -10.50 -2.74
N ALA A 204 -14.18 -11.72 -3.18
CA ALA A 204 -13.28 -12.56 -3.99
C ALA A 204 -13.95 -13.05 -5.28
N GLY A 205 -13.27 -12.97 -6.42
CA GLY A 205 -13.80 -13.52 -7.67
C GLY A 205 -13.70 -15.05 -7.68
N ASN A 206 -12.49 -15.56 -7.82
CA ASN A 206 -12.15 -16.98 -7.72
C ASN A 206 -11.16 -17.19 -6.58
N GLN A 207 -11.37 -18.19 -5.72
CA GLN A 207 -10.51 -18.49 -4.58
C GLN A 207 -10.26 -20.00 -4.46
N THR A 208 -9.05 -20.41 -4.09
CA THR A 208 -8.80 -21.77 -3.60
C THR A 208 -9.08 -21.91 -2.10
N LEU A 209 -9.71 -23.00 -1.68
CA LEU A 209 -9.96 -23.34 -0.28
C LEU A 209 -8.65 -23.62 0.49
N THR A 210 -8.71 -23.50 1.81
CA THR A 210 -7.58 -23.81 2.71
C THR A 210 -7.07 -25.24 2.49
N GLY A 211 -5.84 -25.36 1.97
CA GLY A 211 -5.25 -26.62 1.51
C GLY A 211 -4.89 -26.63 0.02
N GLY A 212 -5.53 -25.77 -0.78
CA GLY A 212 -5.23 -25.55 -2.19
C GLY A 212 -5.60 -26.73 -3.10
N ASN A 213 -5.03 -26.73 -4.31
CA ASN A 213 -4.92 -27.93 -5.14
C ASN A 213 -3.60 -28.65 -4.80
N ALA A 214 -3.67 -29.74 -4.05
CA ALA A 214 -2.48 -30.34 -3.43
C ALA A 214 -2.25 -31.81 -3.82
N ILE A 215 -1.00 -32.18 -4.06
CA ILE A 215 -0.54 -33.58 -4.08
C ILE A 215 0.53 -33.73 -3.01
N THR A 216 0.35 -34.65 -2.07
CA THR A 216 1.35 -35.03 -1.07
C THR A 216 1.70 -36.49 -1.25
N LEU A 217 2.98 -36.79 -1.42
CA LEU A 217 3.54 -38.13 -1.59
C LEU A 217 4.58 -38.38 -0.49
N THR A 218 4.46 -39.47 0.24
CA THR A 218 5.39 -39.84 1.34
C THR A 218 5.84 -41.30 1.21
N GLY A 219 7.15 -41.56 1.29
CA GLY A 219 7.66 -42.93 1.27
C GLY A 219 9.17 -43.11 1.45
N THR A 220 9.65 -44.35 1.40
CA THR A 220 11.11 -44.62 1.52
C THR A 220 11.80 -44.67 0.16
N ASN A 221 11.13 -45.18 -0.88
CA ASN A 221 11.60 -45.18 -2.27
C ASN A 221 10.51 -44.62 -3.18
N MET A 222 10.84 -43.65 -4.02
CA MET A 222 9.89 -42.95 -4.88
C MET A 222 10.39 -42.85 -6.32
N ALA A 223 9.58 -43.31 -7.27
CA ALA A 223 9.76 -43.19 -8.72
C ALA A 223 8.36 -43.08 -9.38
N THR A 224 7.89 -41.86 -9.59
CA THR A 224 6.50 -41.58 -10.01
C THR A 224 6.40 -40.19 -10.64
N THR A 225 5.27 -39.87 -11.28
CA THR A 225 4.97 -38.51 -11.76
C THR A 225 3.77 -37.89 -11.04
N ALA A 226 3.78 -36.56 -10.87
CA ALA A 226 2.67 -35.79 -10.32
C ALA A 226 2.44 -34.47 -11.08
N ALA A 227 1.18 -34.11 -11.33
CA ALA A 227 0.80 -32.88 -12.03
C ALA A 227 -0.36 -32.16 -11.33
N VAL A 228 -0.24 -30.84 -11.16
CA VAL A 228 -1.33 -29.96 -10.72
C VAL A 228 -1.56 -28.87 -11.77
N SER A 229 -2.76 -28.79 -12.34
CA SER A 229 -3.21 -27.73 -13.26
C SER A 229 -4.34 -26.92 -12.62
N SER A 230 -4.31 -25.59 -12.76
CA SER A 230 -5.35 -24.71 -12.25
C SER A 230 -5.55 -23.48 -13.14
N ALA A 231 -6.76 -23.28 -13.65
CA ALA A 231 -7.17 -22.07 -14.33
C ALA A 231 -8.17 -21.28 -13.49
N GLN A 232 -7.99 -19.96 -13.38
CA GLN A 232 -8.99 -19.04 -12.82
C GLN A 232 -9.16 -17.82 -13.75
N VAL A 233 -10.39 -17.54 -14.19
CA VAL A 233 -10.72 -16.37 -15.03
C VAL A 233 -11.75 -15.49 -14.32
N MET A 234 -11.47 -14.19 -14.22
CA MET A 234 -12.34 -13.22 -13.56
C MET A 234 -12.57 -12.01 -14.48
N ASP A 235 -13.68 -12.02 -15.21
CA ASP A 235 -14.04 -10.96 -16.15
C ASP A 235 -15.09 -9.97 -15.61
N GLY A 236 -15.68 -10.28 -14.45
CA GLY A 236 -16.75 -9.52 -13.80
C GLY A 236 -16.28 -8.44 -12.84
N ASP A 237 -17.21 -7.72 -12.23
CA ASP A 237 -16.91 -6.63 -11.30
C ASP A 237 -16.81 -7.12 -9.85
N LEU A 238 -15.83 -6.59 -9.11
CA LEU A 238 -15.53 -6.97 -7.74
C LEU A 238 -15.37 -5.74 -6.85
N THR A 239 -16.33 -5.54 -5.94
CA THR A 239 -16.35 -4.38 -5.05
C THR A 239 -16.33 -4.79 -3.58
N SER A 240 -15.49 -4.12 -2.80
CA SER A 240 -15.48 -4.18 -1.34
C SER A 240 -15.69 -2.77 -0.79
N THR A 241 -16.85 -2.50 -0.18
CA THR A 241 -17.20 -1.16 0.31
C THR A 241 -17.49 -1.15 1.79
N ILE A 242 -16.74 -0.36 2.56
CA ILE A 242 -17.08 0.00 3.94
C ILE A 242 -17.30 1.50 3.96
N GLY A 243 -18.50 1.93 4.37
CA GLY A 243 -18.82 3.34 4.47
C GLY A 243 -18.91 4.09 3.15
N SER A 244 -18.95 5.42 3.27
CA SER A 244 -18.86 6.38 2.17
C SER A 244 -17.81 7.44 2.52
N ALA A 245 -17.09 7.93 1.50
CA ALA A 245 -16.03 8.91 1.66
C ALA A 245 -16.60 10.25 2.14
N GLY A 246 -15.90 10.91 3.07
CA GLY A 246 -16.22 12.29 3.45
C GLY A 246 -15.88 13.29 2.34
N THR A 247 -16.41 14.50 2.44
CA THR A 247 -16.04 15.61 1.55
C THR A 247 -14.98 16.48 2.23
N PRO A 248 -13.94 16.96 1.51
CA PRO A 248 -12.98 17.91 2.08
C PRO A 248 -13.64 19.23 2.50
N ALA A 249 -13.05 19.90 3.50
CA ALA A 249 -13.41 21.28 3.81
C ALA A 249 -13.03 22.20 2.63
N VAL A 250 -13.89 23.17 2.33
CA VAL A 250 -13.60 24.24 1.37
C VAL A 250 -12.90 25.37 2.12
N PRO A 251 -11.64 25.74 1.79
CA PRO A 251 -10.96 26.81 2.49
C PRO A 251 -11.65 28.17 2.33
N ALA A 252 -11.47 29.05 3.32
CA ALA A 252 -11.86 30.45 3.20
C ALA A 252 -11.05 31.13 2.08
N GLY A 253 -11.71 31.90 1.22
CA GLY A 253 -11.08 32.52 0.05
C GLY A 253 -11.79 33.78 -0.42
N ASN A 254 -11.14 34.55 -1.29
CA ASN A 254 -11.70 35.79 -1.83
C ASN A 254 -12.31 35.56 -3.21
N VAL A 255 -13.64 35.43 -3.27
CA VAL A 255 -14.38 35.40 -4.55
C VAL A 255 -14.48 36.83 -5.06
N THR A 256 -14.23 37.04 -6.36
CA THR A 256 -14.32 38.35 -7.02
C THR A 256 -15.27 38.28 -8.20
N LEU A 257 -16.41 38.96 -8.08
CA LEU A 257 -17.47 38.97 -9.08
C LEU A 257 -17.41 40.25 -9.90
N THR A 258 -17.55 40.11 -11.22
CA THR A 258 -17.52 41.22 -12.19
C THR A 258 -18.92 41.47 -12.72
N PHE A 259 -19.48 42.62 -12.38
CA PHE A 259 -20.80 43.07 -12.78
C PHE A 259 -20.68 44.00 -13.99
N SER A 260 -21.33 43.66 -15.10
CA SER A 260 -21.34 44.48 -16.33
C SER A 260 -22.69 45.15 -16.50
N GLY A 261 -22.73 46.43 -16.87
CA GLY A 261 -23.99 47.17 -16.81
C GLY A 261 -23.98 48.55 -17.44
N THR A 262 -25.03 49.32 -17.13
CA THR A 262 -25.23 50.67 -17.66
C THR A 262 -25.47 51.66 -16.53
N SER A 263 -24.95 52.88 -16.69
CA SER A 263 -25.20 54.00 -15.78
C SER A 263 -26.31 54.90 -16.31
N THR A 264 -27.26 55.25 -15.44
CA THR A 264 -28.31 56.24 -15.73
C THR A 264 -28.10 57.51 -14.89
N ASN A 265 -28.70 58.61 -15.34
CA ASN A 265 -28.15 59.96 -15.10
C ASN A 265 -29.15 60.85 -14.37
N ALA A 266 -28.84 61.27 -13.14
CA ALA A 266 -29.67 62.18 -12.36
C ALA A 266 -28.84 63.22 -11.57
N GLY A 267 -28.67 64.41 -12.16
CA GLY A 267 -28.32 65.62 -11.38
C GLY A 267 -26.90 65.69 -10.81
N GLY A 268 -25.95 64.92 -11.33
CA GLY A 268 -24.55 64.88 -10.84
C GLY A 268 -24.24 63.69 -9.94
N THR A 269 -25.23 62.83 -9.71
CA THR A 269 -25.10 61.51 -9.08
C THR A 269 -25.54 60.46 -10.12
N PHE A 270 -24.88 59.29 -10.12
CA PHE A 270 -25.18 58.21 -11.07
C PHE A 270 -25.58 56.94 -10.34
N ASP A 271 -26.57 56.28 -10.92
CA ASP A 271 -26.97 54.93 -10.53
C ASP A 271 -26.51 53.95 -11.62
N PHE A 272 -25.80 52.90 -11.21
CA PHE A 272 -25.39 51.79 -12.08
C PHE A 272 -26.27 50.59 -11.80
N SER A 273 -26.80 49.99 -12.86
CA SER A 273 -27.46 48.68 -12.83
C SER A 273 -26.71 47.74 -13.76
N GLY A 274 -26.25 46.61 -13.23
CA GLY A 274 -25.53 45.60 -13.99
C GLY A 274 -25.55 44.25 -13.29
N SER A 275 -25.16 43.21 -14.02
CA SER A 275 -25.32 41.81 -13.62
C SER A 275 -24.01 41.03 -13.80
N THR A 276 -23.85 39.91 -13.10
CA THR A 276 -22.65 39.06 -13.22
C THR A 276 -22.49 38.52 -14.63
N SER A 277 -21.29 38.59 -15.21
CA SER A 277 -21.07 38.12 -16.59
C SER A 277 -21.19 36.59 -16.78
N ASP A 278 -21.31 35.86 -15.68
CA ASP A 278 -21.54 34.43 -15.54
C ASP A 278 -22.79 34.15 -14.69
N GLY A 279 -23.35 32.96 -14.88
CA GLY A 279 -24.43 32.43 -14.05
C GLY A 279 -23.99 31.16 -13.31
N GLY A 280 -24.75 30.81 -12.27
CA GLY A 280 -24.47 29.71 -11.34
C GLY A 280 -24.39 30.16 -9.87
N HIS A 281 -24.73 31.42 -9.58
CA HIS A 281 -24.59 32.05 -8.27
C HIS A 281 -25.77 31.74 -7.34
N THR A 282 -25.53 31.83 -6.04
CA THR A 282 -26.45 31.42 -4.97
C THR A 282 -26.87 32.58 -4.07
N GLN A 283 -27.88 32.36 -3.21
CA GLN A 283 -28.38 33.40 -2.29
C GLN A 283 -27.34 33.75 -1.20
N ASP A 284 -26.52 32.80 -0.77
CA ASP A 284 -25.51 33.01 0.27
C ASP A 284 -24.43 34.01 -0.19
N GLU A 285 -24.13 34.03 -1.50
CA GLU A 285 -23.19 34.98 -2.11
C GLU A 285 -23.77 36.40 -2.18
N VAL A 286 -25.08 36.52 -2.41
CA VAL A 286 -25.80 37.80 -2.32
C VAL A 286 -25.81 38.34 -0.89
N ASP A 287 -26.00 37.47 0.09
CA ASP A 287 -26.00 37.86 1.51
C ASP A 287 -24.59 38.24 1.99
N ALA A 288 -23.55 37.55 1.51
CA ALA A 288 -22.15 37.90 1.74
C ALA A 288 -21.76 39.24 1.10
N LEU A 289 -22.19 39.51 -0.14
CA LEU A 289 -21.97 40.80 -0.82
C LEU A 289 -22.69 41.96 -0.12
N ASN A 290 -23.95 41.78 0.28
CA ASN A 290 -24.70 42.78 1.04
C ASN A 290 -24.07 43.04 2.43
N THR A 291 -23.45 42.02 3.05
CA THR A 291 -22.72 42.14 4.31
C THR A 291 -21.37 42.87 4.14
N ALA A 292 -20.64 42.59 3.06
CA ALA A 292 -19.35 43.21 2.76
C ALA A 292 -19.50 44.68 2.28
N TYR A 293 -20.58 45.00 1.57
CA TYR A 293 -20.82 46.32 0.96
C TYR A 293 -22.20 46.93 1.32
N PRO A 294 -22.51 47.15 2.61
CA PRO A 294 -23.86 47.49 3.08
C PRO A 294 -24.32 48.94 2.77
N ALA A 295 -23.47 49.76 2.14
CA ALA A 295 -23.73 51.19 1.92
C ALA A 295 -23.67 51.56 0.44
N ASN A 296 -24.81 52.05 -0.09
CA ASN A 296 -25.01 52.49 -1.48
C ASN A 296 -25.00 51.38 -2.56
N TYR A 297 -24.87 50.12 -2.18
CA TYR A 297 -25.00 48.95 -3.05
C TYR A 297 -26.21 48.11 -2.63
N THR A 298 -26.81 47.41 -3.57
CA THR A 298 -27.89 46.44 -3.32
C THR A 298 -27.73 45.30 -4.31
N TYR A 299 -27.52 44.09 -3.80
CA TYR A 299 -27.36 42.88 -4.60
C TYR A 299 -28.65 42.05 -4.50
N THR A 300 -29.10 41.49 -5.63
CA THR A 300 -30.32 40.66 -5.72
C THR A 300 -30.06 39.47 -6.63
N LEU A 301 -30.44 38.26 -6.21
CA LEU A 301 -30.38 37.07 -7.07
C LEU A 301 -31.57 37.06 -8.04
N ASN A 302 -31.32 36.94 -9.34
CA ASN A 302 -32.36 36.87 -10.37
C ASN A 302 -32.11 35.67 -11.30
N GLY A 303 -32.62 34.50 -10.90
CA GLY A 303 -32.24 33.23 -11.52
C GLY A 303 -30.88 32.79 -10.97
N ASP A 304 -29.94 32.48 -11.85
CA ASP A 304 -28.59 32.05 -11.49
C ASP A 304 -27.56 33.21 -11.59
N GLU A 305 -28.02 34.45 -11.81
CA GLU A 305 -27.21 35.66 -12.03
C GLU A 305 -27.48 36.66 -10.89
N ILE A 306 -26.44 37.36 -10.41
CA ILE A 306 -26.61 38.41 -9.39
C ILE A 306 -26.70 39.77 -10.08
N ASP A 307 -27.77 40.50 -9.81
CA ASP A 307 -27.90 41.92 -10.16
C ASP A 307 -27.36 42.81 -9.05
N VAL A 308 -26.59 43.85 -9.42
CA VAL A 308 -26.20 44.94 -8.52
C VAL A 308 -26.82 46.26 -8.97
N VAL A 309 -27.39 46.98 -8.00
CA VAL A 309 -27.71 48.40 -8.13
C VAL A 309 -26.78 49.19 -7.22
N THR A 310 -25.97 50.08 -7.79
CA THR A 310 -25.12 51.02 -7.05
C THR A 310 -25.69 52.42 -7.18
N THR A 311 -25.74 53.19 -6.09
CA THR A 311 -26.12 54.60 -6.08
C THR A 311 -24.92 55.47 -5.69
N GLY A 312 -24.89 56.75 -6.09
CA GLY A 312 -23.91 57.70 -5.55
C GLY A 312 -22.59 57.89 -6.33
N GLN A 313 -22.40 57.27 -7.49
CA GLN A 313 -21.06 56.97 -8.01
C GLN A 313 -20.53 57.92 -9.13
N ALA A 314 -19.25 57.75 -9.47
CA ALA A 314 -18.52 58.57 -10.43
C ALA A 314 -18.86 58.29 -11.91
N THR A 315 -18.66 59.29 -12.78
CA THR A 315 -19.00 59.24 -14.21
C THR A 315 -18.15 58.25 -15.02
N GLY A 316 -18.81 57.42 -15.84
CA GLY A 316 -18.15 56.71 -16.96
C GLY A 316 -17.77 55.24 -16.72
N ILE A 317 -18.32 54.60 -15.68
CA ILE A 317 -18.05 53.21 -15.32
C ILE A 317 -18.98 52.27 -16.11
N SER A 318 -18.41 51.23 -16.73
CA SER A 318 -19.13 50.18 -17.48
C SER A 318 -19.19 48.83 -16.76
N SER A 319 -18.37 48.63 -15.73
CA SER A 319 -18.32 47.41 -14.93
C SER A 319 -17.81 47.69 -13.51
N TYR A 320 -18.27 46.91 -12.54
CA TYR A 320 -17.75 46.90 -11.16
C TYR A 320 -17.22 45.53 -10.80
N ASN A 321 -16.13 45.51 -10.01
CA ASN A 321 -15.62 44.30 -9.39
C ASN A 321 -15.86 44.42 -7.89
N PHE A 322 -16.54 43.43 -7.31
CA PHE A 322 -16.72 43.30 -5.86
C PHE A 322 -16.09 42.00 -5.40
N SER A 323 -15.39 42.06 -4.27
CA SER A 323 -14.75 40.90 -3.67
C SER A 323 -15.28 40.70 -2.26
N TYR A 324 -15.66 39.47 -1.92
CA TYR A 324 -16.02 39.10 -0.55
C TYR A 324 -15.23 37.87 -0.13
N ALA A 325 -15.01 37.73 1.18
CA ALA A 325 -14.42 36.54 1.75
C ALA A 325 -15.52 35.49 1.94
N THR A 326 -15.30 34.28 1.43
CA THR A 326 -16.07 33.10 1.84
C THR A 326 -15.57 32.64 3.20
N GLY A 327 -16.47 32.19 4.08
CA GLY A 327 -16.09 31.62 5.39
C GLY A 327 -15.49 30.21 5.31
N GLY A 328 -15.24 29.71 4.10
CA GLY A 328 -15.07 28.29 3.83
C GLY A 328 -16.37 27.50 4.06
N SER A 329 -16.26 26.17 4.00
CA SER A 329 -17.28 25.24 4.48
C SER A 329 -16.57 24.08 5.15
N ALA A 330 -17.08 23.63 6.30
CA ALA A 330 -16.65 22.34 6.85
C ALA A 330 -16.94 21.22 5.85
N GLY A 331 -16.05 20.23 5.83
CA GLY A 331 -16.25 18.98 5.09
C GLY A 331 -17.22 18.06 5.82
N SER A 332 -17.89 17.17 5.10
CA SER A 332 -18.69 16.10 5.70
C SER A 332 -17.77 14.95 6.12
N PRO A 333 -17.90 14.37 7.34
CA PRO A 333 -17.18 13.16 7.72
C PRO A 333 -17.51 11.96 6.83
N ALA A 334 -16.65 10.94 6.85
CA ALA A 334 -16.96 9.64 6.25
C ALA A 334 -18.08 8.93 7.05
N SER A 335 -18.89 8.09 6.39
CA SER A 335 -19.86 7.24 7.10
C SER A 335 -19.23 5.90 7.47
N GLY A 336 -19.63 5.30 8.60
CA GLY A 336 -19.04 4.05 9.11
C GLY A 336 -17.94 4.25 10.16
N GLY A 337 -17.42 3.16 10.73
CA GLY A 337 -16.35 3.19 11.75
C GLY A 337 -16.85 3.04 13.20
N VAL A 338 -16.16 3.69 14.15
CA VAL A 338 -16.43 3.60 15.60
C VAL A 338 -16.42 4.98 16.25
N VAL A 339 -17.56 5.41 16.80
CA VAL A 339 -17.72 6.77 17.35
C VAL A 339 -18.29 6.74 18.78
N VAL A 340 -17.81 7.65 19.62
CA VAL A 340 -18.45 7.99 20.89
C VAL A 340 -18.87 9.46 20.87
N THR A 341 -20.16 9.72 21.10
CA THR A 341 -20.73 11.06 21.17
C THR A 341 -21.27 11.32 22.57
N VAL A 342 -20.87 12.44 23.17
CA VAL A 342 -21.36 12.95 24.44
C VAL A 342 -22.04 14.31 24.18
N GLY A 343 -23.25 14.48 24.72
CA GLY A 343 -24.08 15.65 24.48
C GLY A 343 -23.78 16.83 25.40
N ASN A 344 -23.03 16.64 26.49
CA ASN A 344 -22.56 17.69 27.39
C ASN A 344 -21.16 17.31 27.94
N ASP A 345 -20.77 17.89 29.08
CA ASP A 345 -19.43 17.85 29.66
C ASP A 345 -18.86 16.45 29.94
N ILE A 346 -17.54 16.34 29.85
CA ILE A 346 -16.77 15.16 30.30
C ILE A 346 -15.88 15.59 31.47
N THR A 347 -16.22 15.13 32.68
CA THR A 347 -15.57 15.53 33.94
C THR A 347 -15.03 14.33 34.71
N ASN A 348 -13.74 14.37 35.08
CA ASN A 348 -13.03 13.32 35.82
C ASN A 348 -13.28 11.90 35.26
N SER A 349 -13.31 11.77 33.93
CA SER A 349 -13.80 10.58 33.23
C SER A 349 -12.84 10.12 32.13
N SER A 350 -13.03 8.88 31.67
CA SER A 350 -12.24 8.30 30.57
C SER A 350 -13.12 7.91 29.40
N VAL A 351 -12.85 8.45 28.20
CA VAL A 351 -13.53 8.09 26.95
C VAL A 351 -12.49 7.58 25.95
N ALA A 352 -12.70 6.37 25.42
CA ALA A 352 -11.70 5.72 24.55
C ALA A 352 -12.33 5.03 23.32
N VAL A 353 -11.73 5.28 22.16
CA VAL A 353 -12.00 4.62 20.87
C VAL A 353 -10.66 4.11 20.36
N ASN A 354 -10.22 2.94 20.88
CA ASN A 354 -8.85 2.46 20.64
C ASN A 354 -8.78 1.04 20.09
N GLY A 355 -7.76 0.77 19.27
CA GLY A 355 -7.46 -0.55 18.73
C GLY A 355 -8.52 -1.09 17.76
N ASN A 356 -9.39 -0.23 17.22
CA ASN A 356 -10.44 -0.65 16.30
C ASN A 356 -9.87 -0.81 14.88
N ALA A 357 -10.41 -1.75 14.11
CA ALA A 357 -9.91 -2.09 12.78
C ALA A 357 -11.04 -2.10 11.73
N THR A 358 -10.83 -1.41 10.62
CA THR A 358 -11.70 -1.39 9.44
C THR A 358 -10.91 -1.87 8.22
N SER A 359 -11.37 -2.92 7.54
CA SER A 359 -10.61 -3.53 6.45
C SER A 359 -11.47 -3.96 5.26
N GLY A 360 -11.22 -3.34 4.11
CA GLY A 360 -11.79 -3.70 2.82
C GLY A 360 -10.79 -4.48 1.97
N SER A 361 -11.26 -5.51 1.25
CA SER A 361 -10.42 -6.33 0.39
C SER A 361 -11.17 -6.80 -0.87
N ALA A 362 -10.62 -6.51 -2.04
CA ALA A 362 -11.07 -7.04 -3.33
C ALA A 362 -9.96 -7.88 -4.00
N ILE A 363 -10.18 -9.19 -4.15
CA ILE A 363 -9.19 -10.13 -4.73
C ILE A 363 -9.80 -10.86 -5.93
N GLY A 364 -9.34 -10.56 -7.15
CA GLY A 364 -9.90 -11.12 -8.39
C GLY A 364 -9.76 -12.64 -8.47
N ASN A 365 -8.51 -13.12 -8.51
CA ASN A 365 -8.18 -14.53 -8.45
C ASN A 365 -7.21 -14.79 -7.29
N SER A 366 -7.47 -15.81 -6.47
CA SER A 366 -6.58 -16.28 -5.40
C SER A 366 -6.39 -17.80 -5.52
N GLY A 367 -5.17 -18.26 -5.78
CA GLY A 367 -4.91 -19.66 -6.15
C GLY A 367 -3.66 -20.25 -5.49
N THR A 368 -3.82 -21.31 -4.71
CA THR A 368 -2.74 -22.07 -4.05
C THR A 368 -2.71 -23.53 -4.54
N ASN A 369 -1.55 -23.98 -5.00
CA ASN A 369 -1.32 -25.26 -5.69
C ASN A 369 0.04 -25.80 -5.22
N ARG A 370 0.09 -27.05 -4.76
CA ARG A 370 1.25 -27.59 -4.06
C ARG A 370 1.51 -29.04 -4.43
N ILE A 371 2.73 -29.36 -4.84
CA ILE A 371 3.24 -30.73 -4.79
C ILE A 371 4.25 -30.80 -3.62
N LEU A 372 4.08 -31.78 -2.74
CA LEU A 372 5.03 -32.18 -1.72
C LEU A 372 5.39 -33.65 -1.97
N ALA A 373 6.68 -33.94 -2.10
CA ALA A 373 7.19 -35.30 -2.14
C ALA A 373 8.32 -35.44 -1.12
N ASP A 374 8.16 -36.36 -0.16
CA ASP A 374 9.14 -36.67 0.87
C ASP A 374 9.61 -38.12 0.72
N ALA A 375 10.92 -38.31 0.48
CA ALA A 375 11.50 -39.62 0.20
C ALA A 375 12.93 -39.78 0.76
N THR A 376 13.26 -41.00 1.19
CA THR A 376 14.66 -41.36 1.55
C THR A 376 15.52 -41.61 0.31
N ASN A 377 14.94 -42.16 -0.76
CA ASN A 377 15.55 -42.31 -2.07
C ASN A 377 14.57 -41.81 -3.16
N PHE A 378 15.00 -40.83 -3.96
CA PHE A 378 14.28 -40.36 -5.14
C PHE A 378 14.94 -40.91 -6.41
N ALA A 379 14.17 -41.54 -7.29
CA ALA A 379 14.63 -42.13 -8.54
C ALA A 379 13.71 -41.73 -9.71
N ASN A 380 14.25 -41.76 -10.93
CA ASN A 380 13.61 -41.24 -12.12
C ASN A 380 12.29 -41.96 -12.47
N GLY A 381 11.22 -41.20 -12.74
CA GLY A 381 9.87 -41.74 -12.92
C GLY A 381 9.63 -42.50 -14.23
N THR A 382 10.08 -41.98 -15.38
CA THR A 382 9.86 -42.60 -16.71
C THR A 382 10.87 -42.09 -17.75
N THR A 383 10.70 -42.45 -19.03
CA THR A 383 11.34 -41.76 -20.17
C THR A 383 10.46 -40.67 -20.80
N ALA A 384 9.35 -40.30 -20.17
CA ALA A 384 8.34 -39.33 -20.67
C ALA A 384 7.82 -38.48 -19.50
N ALA A 385 8.30 -37.24 -19.41
CA ALA A 385 7.99 -36.34 -18.30
C ALA A 385 6.47 -36.09 -18.14
N GLY A 386 6.02 -35.92 -16.89
CA GLY A 386 4.67 -35.45 -16.61
C GLY A 386 4.44 -34.05 -17.19
N ALA A 387 3.21 -33.74 -17.57
CA ALA A 387 2.85 -32.45 -18.16
C ALA A 387 1.67 -31.83 -17.40
N ALA A 388 1.80 -30.56 -17.03
CA ALA A 388 0.70 -29.75 -16.53
C ALA A 388 0.44 -28.62 -17.54
N ASP A 389 -0.75 -28.63 -18.15
CA ASP A 389 -1.21 -27.64 -19.12
C ASP A 389 -2.43 -26.90 -18.57
N SER A 390 -2.39 -25.57 -18.68
CA SER A 390 -3.47 -24.66 -18.30
C SER A 390 -3.68 -23.63 -19.40
N VAL A 391 -4.79 -23.75 -20.12
CA VAL A 391 -5.14 -22.84 -21.23
C VAL A 391 -6.11 -21.76 -20.74
N ILE A 392 -5.80 -20.50 -21.03
CA ILE A 392 -6.73 -19.36 -20.88
C ILE A 392 -6.65 -18.51 -22.16
N ASP A 393 -7.82 -18.21 -22.74
CA ASP A 393 -8.01 -17.33 -23.90
C ASP A 393 -6.93 -17.46 -25.01
N SER A 394 -6.81 -18.67 -25.57
CA SER A 394 -5.85 -19.02 -26.63
C SER A 394 -4.37 -19.05 -26.22
N SER A 395 -4.00 -18.62 -25.01
CA SER A 395 -2.65 -18.76 -24.45
C SER A 395 -2.52 -20.07 -23.64
N VAL A 396 -1.38 -20.74 -23.78
CA VAL A 396 -1.12 -22.08 -23.23
C VAL A 396 0.05 -21.99 -22.26
N VAL A 397 -0.15 -22.30 -20.97
CA VAL A 397 0.92 -22.32 -19.97
C VAL A 397 1.30 -23.77 -19.68
N THR A 398 2.41 -24.23 -20.26
CA THR A 398 2.90 -25.61 -20.10
C THR A 398 4.07 -25.72 -19.14
N ALA A 399 4.00 -26.68 -18.22
CA ALA A 399 5.12 -27.10 -17.37
C ALA A 399 5.34 -28.60 -17.56
N SER A 400 6.57 -29.03 -17.89
CA SER A 400 6.90 -30.45 -18.08
C SER A 400 8.07 -30.90 -17.21
N ALA A 401 7.78 -31.78 -16.25
CA ALA A 401 8.71 -32.35 -15.27
C ALA A 401 8.07 -33.59 -14.59
N ASP A 402 8.87 -34.39 -13.88
CA ASP A 402 8.33 -35.49 -13.03
C ASP A 402 7.37 -34.96 -11.95
N MET A 403 7.54 -33.72 -11.51
CA MET A 403 6.59 -32.99 -10.66
C MET A 403 6.29 -31.62 -11.30
N ALA A 404 5.16 -31.49 -11.98
CA ALA A 404 4.78 -30.30 -12.73
C ALA A 404 3.61 -29.56 -12.08
N VAL A 405 3.69 -28.23 -11.99
CA VAL A 405 2.57 -27.39 -11.58
C VAL A 405 2.40 -26.28 -12.61
N SER A 406 1.18 -26.13 -13.12
CA SER A 406 0.77 -25.03 -14.01
C SER A 406 -0.41 -24.30 -13.38
N ASN A 407 -0.35 -22.98 -13.38
CA ASN A 407 -1.42 -22.14 -12.86
C ASN A 407 -1.57 -20.88 -13.71
N SER A 408 -2.70 -20.78 -14.40
CA SER A 408 -3.05 -19.60 -15.17
C SER A 408 -4.17 -18.83 -14.44
N GLN A 409 -3.95 -17.54 -14.24
CA GLN A 409 -4.93 -16.63 -13.65
C GLN A 409 -5.05 -15.41 -14.56
N SER A 410 -6.28 -15.00 -14.88
CA SER A 410 -6.55 -13.84 -15.72
C SER A 410 -7.66 -12.97 -15.15
N VAL A 411 -7.45 -11.66 -15.22
CA VAL A 411 -8.49 -10.64 -15.00
C VAL A 411 -8.78 -9.96 -16.33
N GLY A 412 -10.03 -10.04 -16.80
CA GLY A 412 -10.46 -9.50 -18.08
C GLY A 412 -10.31 -7.98 -18.18
N ALA A 413 -10.04 -7.47 -19.37
CA ALA A 413 -9.76 -6.04 -19.59
C ALA A 413 -10.93 -5.09 -19.27
N THR A 414 -12.14 -5.61 -19.05
CA THR A 414 -13.33 -4.85 -18.64
C THR A 414 -13.67 -4.96 -17.16
N ALA A 415 -13.01 -5.83 -16.40
CA ALA A 415 -13.31 -6.07 -14.99
C ALA A 415 -12.85 -4.88 -14.12
N VAL A 416 -13.73 -4.38 -13.25
CA VAL A 416 -13.37 -3.38 -12.24
C VAL A 416 -13.18 -4.07 -10.90
N LEU A 417 -11.98 -3.98 -10.33
CA LEU A 417 -11.71 -4.36 -8.95
C LEU A 417 -11.47 -3.08 -8.13
N ALA A 418 -12.29 -2.88 -7.11
CA ALA A 418 -12.19 -1.74 -6.21
C ALA A 418 -12.40 -2.15 -4.75
N SER A 419 -11.57 -1.59 -3.89
CA SER A 419 -11.81 -1.54 -2.45
C SER A 419 -11.94 -0.07 -2.06
N THR A 420 -13.04 0.27 -1.40
CA THR A 420 -13.29 1.58 -0.81
C THR A 420 -13.55 1.37 0.67
N VAL A 421 -12.76 2.05 1.49
CA VAL A 421 -13.01 2.17 2.93
C VAL A 421 -13.08 3.66 3.22
N GLY A 422 -14.11 4.05 3.96
CA GLY A 422 -14.18 5.27 4.74
C GLY A 422 -14.74 4.88 6.10
N SER A 423 -14.08 5.29 7.18
CA SER A 423 -14.51 4.97 8.54
C SER A 423 -14.01 5.96 9.59
N VAL A 424 -14.92 6.63 10.30
CA VAL A 424 -14.53 7.57 11.36
C VAL A 424 -14.18 6.81 12.64
N PHE A 425 -13.00 7.04 13.19
CA PHE A 425 -12.70 6.78 14.59
C PHE A 425 -12.67 8.13 15.33
N GLY A 426 -13.59 8.32 16.28
CA GLY A 426 -13.77 9.66 16.86
C GLY A 426 -14.47 9.72 18.20
N ILE A 427 -14.15 10.79 18.94
CA ILE A 427 -14.84 11.20 20.16
C ILE A 427 -15.36 12.63 19.92
N THR A 428 -16.66 12.81 20.13
CA THR A 428 -17.34 14.09 19.96
C THR A 428 -17.99 14.52 21.27
N ALA A 429 -17.71 15.74 21.74
CA ALA A 429 -18.38 16.38 22.87
C ALA A 429 -19.13 17.64 22.36
N GLU A 430 -20.34 17.44 21.86
CA GLU A 430 -21.17 18.48 21.23
C GLU A 430 -22.35 18.85 22.13
N GLY A 431 -22.35 20.09 22.62
CA GLY A 431 -23.37 20.60 23.54
C GLY A 431 -24.79 20.50 22.99
N ALA A 432 -25.68 19.81 23.72
CA ALA A 432 -27.00 19.38 23.26
C ALA A 432 -27.99 20.53 22.92
N THR A 433 -27.66 21.77 23.30
CA THR A 433 -28.40 22.98 22.90
C THR A 433 -27.45 24.14 22.58
N THR A 434 -27.65 24.81 21.44
CA THR A 434 -27.03 26.12 21.23
C THR A 434 -27.56 27.12 22.27
N PRO A 435 -26.70 27.90 22.97
CA PRO A 435 -25.25 28.09 22.77
C PRO A 435 -24.36 27.41 23.84
N THR A 436 -24.86 26.46 24.64
CA THR A 436 -24.06 25.79 25.69
C THR A 436 -23.14 24.76 25.06
N LEU A 437 -21.92 25.16 24.71
CA LEU A 437 -20.84 24.26 24.33
C LEU A 437 -20.36 23.46 25.55
N SER A 438 -19.81 22.27 25.32
CA SER A 438 -19.38 21.32 26.36
C SER A 438 -17.95 21.60 26.85
N ASP A 439 -17.67 21.34 28.13
CA ASP A 439 -16.31 21.40 28.70
C ASP A 439 -15.71 20.00 28.92
N VAL A 440 -14.38 19.89 28.78
CA VAL A 440 -13.63 18.68 29.15
C VAL A 440 -12.66 19.00 30.29
N SER A 441 -12.93 18.44 31.47
CA SER A 441 -12.19 18.76 32.69
C SER A 441 -11.66 17.50 33.40
N ALA A 442 -10.39 17.53 33.82
CA ALA A 442 -9.71 16.46 34.55
C ALA A 442 -9.85 15.05 33.90
N SER A 443 -10.01 14.97 32.57
CA SER A 443 -10.45 13.77 31.87
C SER A 443 -9.41 13.24 30.88
N THR A 444 -9.59 11.99 30.44
CA THR A 444 -8.75 11.37 29.39
C THR A 444 -9.62 10.98 28.19
N LEU A 445 -9.36 11.59 27.04
CA LEU A 445 -9.94 11.24 25.75
C LEU A 445 -8.84 10.60 24.88
N SER A 446 -9.15 9.47 24.24
CA SER A 446 -8.19 8.72 23.43
C SER A 446 -8.86 8.15 22.18
N VAL A 447 -8.29 8.47 21.02
CA VAL A 447 -8.57 7.85 19.72
C VAL A 447 -7.24 7.31 19.21
N SER A 448 -6.84 6.13 19.70
CA SER A 448 -5.47 5.63 19.53
C SER A 448 -5.40 4.20 19.00
N ASP A 449 -4.32 3.86 18.31
CA ASP A 449 -4.05 2.53 17.77
C ASP A 449 -5.15 1.99 16.80
N ASN A 450 -5.97 2.86 16.19
CA ASN A 450 -6.99 2.42 15.22
C ASN A 450 -6.37 2.21 13.84
N SER A 451 -6.88 1.23 13.09
CA SER A 451 -6.33 0.81 11.80
C SER A 451 -7.40 0.80 10.71
N GLU A 452 -7.15 1.50 9.61
CA GLU A 452 -7.93 1.42 8.37
C GLU A 452 -7.07 0.82 7.24
N SER A 453 -7.61 -0.15 6.49
CA SER A 453 -6.89 -0.76 5.37
C SER A 453 -7.78 -1.12 4.18
N ALA A 454 -7.38 -0.67 2.99
CA ALA A 454 -7.96 -1.09 1.72
C ALA A 454 -6.95 -1.89 0.90
N LEU A 455 -7.30 -3.12 0.50
CA LEU A 455 -6.46 -4.02 -0.30
C LEU A 455 -7.13 -4.37 -1.63
N VAL A 456 -6.43 -4.18 -2.74
CA VAL A 456 -6.84 -4.68 -4.06
C VAL A 456 -5.74 -5.55 -4.65
N LYS A 457 -6.08 -6.79 -5.05
CA LYS A 457 -5.20 -7.68 -5.81
C LYS A 457 -5.93 -8.19 -7.04
N GLY A 458 -5.34 -7.99 -8.23
CA GLY A 458 -5.87 -8.57 -9.48
C GLY A 458 -5.76 -10.09 -9.46
N ASN A 459 -4.52 -10.58 -9.50
CA ASN A 459 -4.19 -11.98 -9.28
C ASN A 459 -3.27 -12.15 -8.07
N GLU A 460 -3.63 -13.07 -7.19
CA GLU A 460 -2.83 -13.58 -6.08
C GLU A 460 -2.60 -15.09 -6.27
N ALA A 461 -1.35 -15.53 -6.21
CA ALA A 461 -1.03 -16.96 -6.31
C ALA A 461 0.08 -17.41 -5.35
N GLY A 462 -0.09 -18.61 -4.80
CA GLY A 462 0.87 -19.32 -3.96
C GLY A 462 1.18 -20.69 -4.56
N ASN A 463 1.88 -20.69 -5.70
CA ASN A 463 2.03 -21.83 -6.61
C ASN A 463 3.45 -21.95 -7.16
N SER A 464 3.65 -22.91 -8.05
CA SER A 464 4.44 -22.69 -9.27
C SER A 464 3.47 -22.76 -10.46
N VAL A 465 3.14 -21.73 -11.24
CA VAL A 465 3.54 -20.32 -11.16
C VAL A 465 2.33 -19.37 -11.34
N ARG A 466 2.33 -18.49 -12.34
CA ARG A 466 1.56 -17.23 -12.41
C ARG A 466 1.17 -16.84 -13.84
N LEU A 467 0.09 -16.04 -13.98
CA LEU A 467 -0.12 -15.12 -15.11
C LEU A 467 -0.70 -13.71 -14.72
N SER A 468 -1.43 -13.01 -15.63
CA SER A 468 -1.50 -11.53 -15.84
C SER A 468 -2.87 -10.84 -15.58
N ALA A 469 -2.90 -9.51 -15.37
CA ALA A 469 -4.10 -8.66 -15.14
C ALA A 469 -3.92 -7.24 -15.71
N THR A 470 -5.01 -6.52 -16.03
CA THR A 470 -4.94 -5.34 -16.92
C THR A 470 -5.71 -4.08 -16.52
N ASN A 471 -6.43 -4.02 -15.39
CA ASN A 471 -7.08 -2.79 -14.86
C ASN A 471 -7.33 -2.96 -13.34
N LEU A 472 -6.88 -2.03 -12.47
CA LEU A 472 -7.22 -2.03 -11.02
C LEU A 472 -7.23 -0.61 -10.43
N SER A 473 -8.17 -0.33 -9.54
CA SER A 473 -8.21 0.94 -8.80
C SER A 473 -8.57 0.72 -7.34
N ASN A 474 -7.63 0.94 -6.43
CA ASN A 474 -7.90 1.07 -5.00
C ASN A 474 -8.08 2.54 -4.62
N SER A 475 -9.06 2.82 -3.77
CA SER A 475 -9.30 4.16 -3.25
C SER A 475 -9.80 4.07 -1.81
N SER A 476 -8.87 3.94 -0.87
CA SER A 476 -9.10 4.31 0.54
C SER A 476 -9.31 5.82 0.61
N ALA A 477 -10.48 6.24 1.08
CA ALA A 477 -10.87 7.65 1.11
C ALA A 477 -11.42 7.96 2.50
N LEU A 478 -10.53 8.33 3.43
CA LEU A 478 -10.91 8.66 4.79
C LEU A 478 -11.05 10.17 4.98
N ALA A 479 -12.12 10.57 5.64
CA ALA A 479 -12.18 11.80 6.39
C ALA A 479 -12.21 11.49 7.89
N SER A 480 -11.25 12.06 8.62
CA SER A 480 -11.34 12.41 10.04
C SER A 480 -11.23 11.31 11.11
N ASN A 481 -9.99 11.01 11.52
CA ASN A 481 -9.70 10.59 12.90
C ASN A 481 -9.67 11.84 13.79
N GLN A 482 -10.82 12.23 14.34
CA GLN A 482 -10.95 13.49 15.07
C GLN A 482 -11.51 13.32 16.48
N ALA A 483 -10.90 14.05 17.42
CA ALA A 483 -11.49 14.39 18.70
C ALA A 483 -12.06 15.82 18.60
N THR A 484 -13.37 15.93 18.36
CA THR A 484 -14.08 17.22 18.38
C THR A 484 -14.57 17.49 19.79
N ILE A 485 -13.94 18.45 20.45
CA ILE A 485 -14.22 18.82 21.83
C ILE A 485 -14.92 20.18 21.83
N GLY A 486 -15.76 20.42 22.85
CA GLY A 486 -16.43 21.69 23.04
C GLY A 486 -15.47 22.83 23.39
N ARG A 487 -15.91 23.75 24.25
CA ARG A 487 -15.30 25.07 24.33
C ARG A 487 -13.93 25.04 25.01
N ASP A 488 -13.85 24.45 26.20
CA ASP A 488 -12.69 24.56 27.08
C ASP A 488 -12.12 23.18 27.48
N VAL A 489 -10.78 23.04 27.49
CA VAL A 489 -10.06 21.79 27.77
C VAL A 489 -9.07 21.99 28.92
N THR A 490 -9.52 21.69 30.14
CA THR A 490 -8.75 21.99 31.36
C THR A 490 -8.26 20.74 32.09
N ALA A 491 -6.99 20.73 32.49
CA ALA A 491 -6.35 19.66 33.28
C ALA A 491 -6.52 18.25 32.70
N SER A 492 -6.67 18.13 31.37
CA SER A 492 -7.08 16.92 30.68
C SER A 492 -5.99 16.39 29.74
N THR A 493 -6.15 15.13 29.31
CA THR A 493 -5.29 14.51 28.29
C THR A 493 -6.14 14.11 27.09
N VAL A 494 -5.78 14.58 25.90
CA VAL A 494 -6.46 14.27 24.64
C VAL A 494 -5.41 13.71 23.67
N GLN A 495 -5.63 12.50 23.18
CA GLN A 495 -4.68 11.76 22.35
C GLN A 495 -5.37 11.26 21.08
N VAL A 496 -4.78 11.57 19.92
CA VAL A 496 -5.10 10.99 18.61
C VAL A 496 -3.80 10.39 18.06
N ASP A 497 -3.39 9.28 18.68
CA ASP A 497 -2.00 8.78 18.58
C ASP A 497 -1.92 7.36 17.99
N GLY A 498 -0.89 7.09 17.19
CA GLY A 498 -0.56 5.73 16.73
C GLY A 498 -1.59 5.10 15.77
N ASN A 499 -2.47 5.90 15.15
CA ASN A 499 -3.46 5.39 14.21
C ASN A 499 -2.81 5.14 12.83
N GLU A 500 -3.22 4.06 12.15
CA GLU A 500 -2.65 3.61 10.87
C GLU A 500 -3.70 3.59 9.75
N ILE A 501 -3.38 4.16 8.58
CA ILE A 501 -4.24 4.11 7.39
C ILE A 501 -3.43 3.66 6.19
N SER A 502 -3.89 2.60 5.53
CA SER A 502 -3.17 1.96 4.42
C SER A 502 -4.03 1.68 3.20
N GLY A 503 -3.54 2.07 2.02
CA GLY A 503 -4.06 1.65 0.73
C GLY A 503 -3.01 0.82 0.00
N THR A 504 -3.38 -0.34 -0.54
CA THR A 504 -2.46 -1.22 -1.28
C THR A 504 -3.11 -1.79 -2.55
N THR A 505 -2.45 -1.61 -3.70
CA THR A 505 -2.84 -2.22 -4.98
C THR A 505 -1.71 -3.09 -5.52
N PHE A 506 -2.04 -4.32 -5.88
CA PHE A 506 -1.17 -5.19 -6.67
C PHE A 506 -1.87 -5.57 -7.97
N GLY A 507 -1.31 -5.14 -9.11
CA GLY A 507 -1.68 -5.63 -10.45
C GLY A 507 -1.71 -7.16 -10.45
N ASN A 508 -0.58 -7.74 -10.09
CA ASN A 508 -0.39 -9.16 -9.90
C ASN A 508 0.65 -9.39 -8.77
N ASP A 509 0.36 -10.25 -7.80
CA ASP A 509 1.22 -10.58 -6.66
C ASP A 509 1.39 -12.10 -6.48
N VAL A 510 2.61 -12.62 -6.54
CA VAL A 510 2.86 -14.07 -6.48
C VAL A 510 4.22 -14.40 -5.88
N ALA A 511 4.19 -15.40 -5.00
CA ALA A 511 5.37 -16.12 -4.54
C ALA A 511 5.38 -17.55 -5.11
N ASN A 512 6.50 -17.94 -5.71
CA ASN A 512 6.77 -19.29 -6.21
C ASN A 512 7.94 -19.94 -5.48
N THR A 513 7.81 -21.23 -5.15
CA THR A 513 8.88 -21.97 -4.47
C THR A 513 8.94 -23.42 -4.94
N VAL A 514 10.13 -23.82 -5.41
CA VAL A 514 10.51 -25.23 -5.63
C VAL A 514 11.49 -25.61 -4.53
N ALA A 515 11.17 -26.67 -3.78
CA ALA A 515 12.04 -27.19 -2.73
C ALA A 515 12.26 -28.70 -2.92
N VAL A 516 13.51 -29.10 -3.07
CA VAL A 516 13.94 -30.50 -3.21
C VAL A 516 14.87 -30.83 -2.05
N LEU A 517 14.40 -31.66 -1.13
CA LEU A 517 15.10 -32.01 0.11
C LEU A 517 15.33 -33.53 0.15
N GLY A 518 16.56 -33.96 0.36
CA GLY A 518 16.91 -35.37 0.53
C GLY A 518 18.00 -35.56 1.59
N SER A 519 17.99 -36.72 2.25
CA SER A 519 19.04 -37.11 3.20
C SER A 519 20.16 -37.95 2.56
N SER A 520 20.07 -38.18 1.25
CA SER A 520 20.97 -39.02 0.44
C SER A 520 21.40 -38.30 -0.84
N THR A 521 21.87 -39.01 -1.86
CA THR A 521 22.25 -38.43 -3.16
C THR A 521 21.01 -37.98 -3.96
N ILE A 522 20.97 -36.70 -4.33
CA ILE A 522 20.08 -36.20 -5.37
C ILE A 522 20.77 -36.44 -6.72
N ALA A 523 20.27 -37.44 -7.46
CA ALA A 523 20.77 -37.80 -8.78
C ALA A 523 19.98 -37.11 -9.90
N ALA A 524 20.65 -36.76 -11.00
CA ALA A 524 19.99 -36.25 -12.20
C ALA A 524 19.04 -37.30 -12.82
N GLY A 525 17.85 -36.86 -13.26
CA GLY A 525 16.78 -37.76 -13.70
C GLY A 525 17.08 -38.53 -14.99
N SER A 526 17.56 -37.84 -16.03
CA SER A 526 17.46 -38.37 -17.40
C SER A 526 18.72 -38.32 -18.27
N THR A 527 18.71 -39.13 -19.33
CA THR A 527 19.58 -39.06 -20.52
C THR A 527 18.92 -38.31 -21.70
N THR A 528 17.65 -37.89 -21.57
CA THR A 528 16.96 -37.03 -22.54
C THR A 528 17.38 -35.58 -22.37
N LEU A 529 17.53 -34.87 -23.49
CA LEU A 529 18.21 -33.56 -23.57
C LEU A 529 17.35 -32.34 -23.14
N ARG A 530 16.11 -32.53 -22.67
CA ARG A 530 15.14 -31.42 -22.52
C ARG A 530 14.17 -31.66 -21.35
N ALA A 531 14.17 -30.74 -20.39
CA ALA A 531 13.00 -30.35 -19.61
C ALA A 531 12.61 -28.95 -20.11
N ILE A 532 11.33 -28.69 -20.38
CA ILE A 532 10.87 -27.45 -21.04
C ILE A 532 9.87 -26.74 -20.12
N ALA A 533 10.12 -25.45 -19.88
CA ALA A 533 9.12 -24.50 -19.41
C ALA A 533 8.99 -23.40 -20.47
N ASP A 534 7.83 -23.33 -21.14
CA ASP A 534 7.54 -22.42 -22.27
C ASP A 534 6.39 -21.46 -21.87
N PRO A 535 6.70 -20.15 -21.75
CA PRO A 535 5.73 -19.09 -21.58
C PRO A 535 5.70 -18.10 -22.77
N SER A 536 5.58 -18.59 -24.00
CA SER A 536 5.38 -17.75 -25.18
C SER A 536 3.97 -17.14 -25.26
N THR A 537 3.88 -15.85 -25.61
CA THR A 537 2.62 -15.12 -25.87
C THR A 537 2.41 -14.81 -27.36
N THR A 538 3.30 -15.30 -28.23
CA THR A 538 3.25 -15.14 -29.69
C THR A 538 3.66 -16.44 -30.38
N VAL A 539 2.95 -16.80 -31.44
CA VAL A 539 2.88 -18.16 -32.01
C VAL A 539 4.17 -18.64 -32.73
N ASP A 540 5.22 -17.83 -32.82
CA ASP A 540 6.36 -18.09 -33.72
C ASP A 540 7.79 -18.01 -33.11
N ASP A 541 8.02 -17.60 -31.85
CA ASP A 541 9.37 -17.55 -31.23
C ASP A 541 9.38 -17.95 -29.72
N GLU A 542 10.30 -18.86 -29.33
CA GLU A 542 10.31 -19.57 -28.03
C GLU A 542 11.02 -18.81 -26.87
N GLN A 543 10.46 -18.85 -25.65
CA GLN A 543 11.17 -18.56 -24.39
C GLN A 543 11.31 -19.85 -23.57
N SER A 544 12.48 -20.13 -22.96
CA SER A 544 12.69 -21.43 -22.29
C SER A 544 13.64 -21.42 -21.09
N ALA A 545 13.27 -22.19 -20.06
CA ALA A 545 14.14 -22.56 -18.95
C ALA A 545 14.39 -24.08 -18.90
N LEU A 546 15.67 -24.49 -18.96
CA LEU A 546 16.11 -25.88 -19.10
C LEU A 546 16.94 -26.34 -17.89
N ALA A 547 16.37 -27.14 -16.98
CA ALA A 547 17.09 -27.77 -15.86
C ALA A 547 16.35 -29.01 -15.28
N ASP A 548 17.07 -29.85 -14.52
CA ASP A 548 16.51 -30.90 -13.64
C ASP A 548 15.56 -30.28 -12.58
N HIS A 549 15.85 -29.04 -12.16
CA HIS A 549 15.03 -28.24 -11.25
C HIS A 549 14.86 -26.82 -11.83
N SER A 550 13.76 -26.58 -12.56
CA SER A 550 13.45 -25.31 -13.21
C SER A 550 12.28 -24.56 -12.55
N LEU A 551 12.37 -23.23 -12.50
CA LEU A 551 11.30 -22.33 -12.08
C LEU A 551 11.23 -21.13 -13.05
N ALA A 552 10.09 -20.93 -13.73
CA ALA A 552 9.92 -19.86 -14.72
C ALA A 552 8.67 -19.02 -14.41
N ASN A 553 8.85 -17.73 -14.08
CA ASN A 553 7.78 -16.84 -13.63
C ASN A 553 7.60 -15.68 -14.61
N VAL A 554 6.50 -15.68 -15.37
CA VAL A 554 6.19 -14.62 -16.35
C VAL A 554 4.96 -13.83 -15.90
N GLN A 555 5.09 -12.51 -15.92
CA GLN A 555 4.11 -11.59 -15.35
C GLN A 555 3.90 -10.44 -16.31
N ASN A 556 2.66 -10.18 -16.72
CA ASN A 556 2.34 -9.00 -17.54
C ASN A 556 1.30 -8.11 -16.85
N VAL A 557 1.39 -6.80 -17.08
CA VAL A 557 0.33 -5.84 -16.79
C VAL A 557 -0.01 -5.09 -18.07
N GLY A 558 -1.25 -5.24 -18.54
CA GLY A 558 -1.75 -4.57 -19.75
C GLY A 558 -2.11 -3.10 -19.53
N THR A 559 -2.76 -2.50 -20.54
CA THR A 559 -2.86 -1.03 -20.74
C THR A 559 -3.72 -0.23 -19.75
N GLY A 560 -4.12 -0.81 -18.63
CA GLY A 560 -4.92 -0.12 -17.62
C GLY A 560 -4.14 0.92 -16.82
N THR A 561 -4.88 1.67 -16.00
CA THR A 561 -4.30 2.39 -14.87
C THR A 561 -4.33 1.48 -13.65
N LEU A 562 -3.24 1.49 -12.89
CA LEU A 562 -3.17 0.99 -11.52
C LEU A 562 -3.08 2.19 -10.59
N GLN A 563 -3.99 2.30 -9.62
CA GLN A 563 -4.02 3.44 -8.70
C GLN A 563 -4.29 2.99 -7.26
N THR A 564 -3.62 3.68 -6.33
CA THR A 564 -3.99 3.74 -4.91
C THR A 564 -4.01 5.21 -4.51
N THR A 565 -5.13 5.68 -3.96
CA THR A 565 -5.21 6.94 -3.23
C THR A 565 -5.49 6.67 -1.76
N VAL A 566 -4.85 7.42 -0.86
CA VAL A 566 -5.14 7.49 0.58
C VAL A 566 -5.24 8.96 0.95
N GLU A 567 -6.34 9.39 1.55
CA GLU A 567 -6.49 10.73 2.12
C GLU A 567 -6.97 10.56 3.56
N ALA A 568 -6.46 11.37 4.49
CA ALA A 568 -6.90 11.37 5.89
C ALA A 568 -6.51 12.65 6.65
N GLY A 569 -7.33 12.98 7.66
CA GLY A 569 -7.04 13.99 8.66
C GLY A 569 -7.02 13.37 10.05
N TYR A 570 -6.00 13.72 10.84
CA TYR A 570 -5.85 13.37 12.26
C TYR A 570 -5.88 14.65 13.07
N GLY A 571 -6.74 14.78 14.07
CA GLY A 571 -6.74 16.04 14.81
C GLY A 571 -7.58 16.14 16.06
N ILE A 572 -7.29 17.21 16.80
CA ILE A 572 -8.08 17.69 17.93
C ILE A 572 -8.67 19.02 17.52
N ALA A 573 -9.99 19.13 17.48
CA ALA A 573 -10.69 20.38 17.23
C ALA A 573 -11.34 20.85 18.52
N THR A 574 -11.20 22.13 18.87
CA THR A 574 -12.07 22.80 19.83
C THR A 574 -13.07 23.68 19.08
N LEU A 575 -14.30 23.79 19.59
CA LEU A 575 -15.38 24.52 18.93
C LEU A 575 -15.22 26.05 19.08
N GLY A 576 -14.35 26.62 18.25
CA GLY A 576 -14.07 28.05 18.13
C GLY A 576 -15.23 28.89 17.55
N ALA A 577 -16.19 29.25 18.40
CA ALA A 577 -17.12 30.37 18.27
C ALA A 577 -17.94 30.51 16.96
N GLY A 578 -19.08 29.81 16.90
CA GLY A 578 -20.20 30.10 15.97
C GLY A 578 -21.38 30.89 16.58
N ALA A 579 -21.29 31.32 17.84
CA ALA A 579 -22.38 31.97 18.56
C ALA A 579 -22.27 33.50 18.52
N PRO A 580 -23.20 34.23 17.88
CA PRO A 580 -23.22 35.70 17.91
C PRO A 580 -23.73 36.20 19.28
N GLY A 581 -22.83 36.35 20.24
CA GLY A 581 -23.07 36.84 21.59
C GLY A 581 -21.91 37.70 22.09
N ALA A 582 -22.19 38.76 22.84
CA ALA A 582 -21.26 39.88 23.04
C ALA A 582 -20.30 39.75 24.26
N ASP A 583 -20.01 38.53 24.71
CA ASP A 583 -19.03 38.28 25.77
C ASP A 583 -17.78 37.63 25.15
N VAL A 584 -16.64 38.33 25.25
CA VAL A 584 -15.34 37.89 24.75
C VAL A 584 -14.78 36.89 25.76
N ASP A 585 -15.00 35.61 25.50
CA ASP A 585 -14.57 34.52 26.35
C ASP A 585 -14.12 33.37 25.43
N THR A 586 -12.83 33.09 25.49
CA THR A 586 -12.05 32.39 24.46
C THR A 586 -12.18 30.87 24.59
N SER A 587 -11.75 30.10 23.58
CA SER A 587 -11.60 28.65 23.73
C SER A 587 -10.29 28.38 24.46
N ASP A 588 -10.37 27.91 25.70
CA ASP A 588 -9.24 27.87 26.62
C ASP A 588 -8.74 26.43 26.86
N VAL A 589 -7.54 26.16 26.35
CA VAL A 589 -6.81 24.90 26.59
C VAL A 589 -5.79 25.13 27.73
N ALA A 590 -6.10 24.69 28.94
CA ALA A 590 -5.33 25.05 30.14
C ALA A 590 -4.85 23.86 30.99
N ASN A 591 -3.56 23.81 31.33
CA ASN A 591 -2.94 22.73 32.11
C ASN A 591 -3.11 21.31 31.50
N SER A 592 -3.25 21.23 30.18
CA SER A 592 -3.65 20.01 29.46
C SER A 592 -2.53 19.44 28.59
N ILE A 593 -2.65 18.16 28.24
CA ILE A 593 -1.78 17.46 27.28
C ILE A 593 -2.61 17.12 26.04
N LEU A 594 -2.12 17.56 24.88
CA LEU A 594 -2.71 17.35 23.58
C LEU A 594 -1.68 16.62 22.73
N SER A 595 -2.07 15.51 22.12
CA SER A 595 -1.19 14.76 21.23
C SER A 595 -1.93 14.32 19.98
N VAL A 596 -1.29 14.56 18.84
CA VAL A 596 -1.63 13.96 17.54
C VAL A 596 -0.32 13.45 16.95
N SER A 597 0.17 12.34 17.50
CA SER A 597 1.54 11.83 17.31
C SER A 597 1.58 10.39 16.80
N ASP A 598 2.69 10.02 16.17
CA ASP A 598 2.99 8.66 15.68
C ASP A 598 1.93 8.06 14.74
N ASN A 599 1.06 8.89 14.13
CA ASN A 599 0.08 8.41 13.15
C ASN A 599 0.76 8.09 11.81
N VAL A 600 0.32 7.03 11.14
CA VAL A 600 0.97 6.47 9.94
C VAL A 600 -0.02 6.39 8.78
N GLN A 601 0.36 6.93 7.63
CA GLN A 601 -0.42 6.87 6.40
C GLN A 601 0.42 6.35 5.23
N SER A 602 -0.08 5.39 4.46
CA SER A 602 0.69 4.74 3.39
C SER A 602 -0.15 4.32 2.18
N ALA A 603 0.14 4.90 1.01
CA ALA A 603 -0.39 4.46 -0.28
C ALA A 603 0.67 3.64 -1.05
N ALA A 604 0.36 2.41 -1.47
CA ALA A 604 1.27 1.61 -2.29
C ALA A 604 0.58 1.01 -3.52
N THR A 605 1.23 1.12 -4.67
CA THR A 605 0.78 0.55 -5.95
C THR A 605 1.94 -0.19 -6.58
N THR A 606 1.81 -1.51 -6.74
CA THR A 606 2.77 -2.34 -7.47
C THR A 606 2.10 -2.98 -8.67
N GLY A 607 2.71 -2.90 -9.86
CA GLY A 607 2.22 -3.60 -11.05
C GLY A 607 2.41 -5.10 -10.93
N ASN A 608 3.63 -5.57 -11.17
CA ASN A 608 4.05 -6.94 -11.01
C ASN A 608 4.93 -7.09 -9.77
N ASN A 609 4.50 -7.88 -8.77
CA ASN A 609 5.37 -8.33 -7.69
C ASN A 609 5.70 -9.83 -7.81
N ALA A 610 6.98 -10.19 -7.84
CA ALA A 610 7.47 -11.56 -7.87
C ALA A 610 8.37 -11.89 -6.68
N ALA A 611 8.11 -13.03 -6.04
CA ALA A 611 9.10 -13.73 -5.23
C ALA A 611 9.31 -15.15 -5.80
N ASN A 612 10.53 -15.52 -6.17
CA ASN A 612 10.87 -16.82 -6.73
C ASN A 612 11.97 -17.47 -5.89
N ALA A 613 11.77 -18.72 -5.47
CA ALA A 613 12.73 -19.47 -4.68
C ALA A 613 12.96 -20.88 -5.26
N VAL A 614 14.21 -21.27 -5.46
CA VAL A 614 14.63 -22.65 -5.73
C VAL A 614 15.58 -23.09 -4.60
N ASN A 615 15.20 -24.12 -3.84
CA ASN A 615 16.02 -24.65 -2.75
C ASN A 615 16.30 -26.14 -2.96
N ILE A 616 17.57 -26.52 -3.08
CA ILE A 616 18.01 -27.89 -3.33
C ILE A 616 18.97 -28.28 -2.20
N ALA A 617 18.63 -29.28 -1.40
CA ALA A 617 19.46 -29.75 -0.29
C ALA A 617 19.60 -31.28 -0.28
N GLY A 618 20.83 -31.78 -0.24
CA GLY A 618 21.12 -33.22 -0.32
C GLY A 618 22.48 -33.63 0.22
N GLY A 619 22.73 -34.94 0.33
CA GLY A 619 24.03 -35.49 0.71
C GLY A 619 25.09 -35.23 -0.35
N SER A 620 24.85 -35.69 -1.58
CA SER A 620 25.57 -35.30 -2.79
C SER A 620 24.56 -34.84 -3.83
N ILE A 621 24.87 -33.82 -4.61
CA ILE A 621 23.98 -33.29 -5.66
C ILE A 621 24.69 -33.39 -7.00
N THR A 622 24.04 -34.03 -7.99
CA THR A 622 24.51 -34.14 -9.39
C THR A 622 23.52 -33.57 -10.41
N SER A 623 22.47 -32.87 -9.93
CA SER A 623 21.46 -32.18 -10.73
C SER A 623 21.78 -30.70 -10.90
N ASN A 624 21.28 -30.11 -12.00
CA ASN A 624 21.41 -28.68 -12.30
C ASN A 624 20.13 -27.89 -11.93
N GLY A 625 20.19 -26.55 -11.94
CA GLY A 625 19.07 -25.70 -11.53
C GLY A 625 18.96 -24.39 -12.29
N ALA A 626 17.73 -24.00 -12.64
CA ALA A 626 17.45 -22.76 -13.37
C ALA A 626 16.28 -21.99 -12.75
N LEU A 627 16.44 -20.68 -12.59
CA LEU A 627 15.37 -19.76 -12.17
C LEU A 627 15.31 -18.62 -13.17
N LEU A 628 14.19 -18.50 -13.89
CA LEU A 628 13.87 -17.40 -14.78
C LEU A 628 12.70 -16.58 -14.21
N SER A 629 12.86 -15.26 -14.16
CA SER A 629 11.77 -14.34 -13.87
C SER A 629 11.68 -13.29 -14.97
N VAL A 630 10.49 -13.11 -15.52
CA VAL A 630 10.16 -12.15 -16.58
C VAL A 630 9.00 -11.29 -16.09
N GLN A 631 9.17 -9.98 -16.01
CA GLN A 631 8.05 -9.05 -15.83
C GLN A 631 7.97 -8.05 -16.98
N THR A 632 6.83 -7.96 -17.63
CA THR A 632 6.52 -6.97 -18.65
C THR A 632 5.38 -6.07 -18.17
N SER A 633 5.35 -4.82 -18.63
CA SER A 633 4.21 -3.94 -18.40
C SER A 633 4.06 -2.91 -19.51
N ASP A 634 2.82 -2.81 -20.00
CA ASP A 634 2.33 -1.80 -20.93
C ASP A 634 1.27 -0.91 -20.25
N ALA A 635 1.30 -0.81 -18.91
CA ALA A 635 0.31 -0.03 -18.15
C ALA A 635 0.29 1.44 -18.59
N ALA A 636 -0.89 2.05 -18.64
CA ALA A 636 -0.99 3.48 -18.95
C ALA A 636 -0.39 4.32 -17.81
N ASN A 637 -0.79 4.03 -16.57
CA ASN A 637 -0.27 4.69 -15.38
C ASN A 637 -0.16 3.70 -14.20
N VAL A 638 0.84 3.87 -13.34
CA VAL A 638 0.99 3.19 -12.04
C VAL A 638 1.19 4.26 -10.98
N GLN A 639 0.15 4.52 -10.18
CA GLN A 639 0.04 5.72 -9.36
C GLN A 639 -0.21 5.40 -7.87
N ALA A 640 0.50 6.06 -6.97
CA ALA A 640 0.25 6.05 -5.53
C ALA A 640 0.19 7.49 -5.00
N GLY A 641 -0.92 7.90 -4.40
CA GLY A 641 -1.12 9.23 -3.81
C GLY A 641 -1.50 9.14 -2.34
N SER A 642 -0.85 9.91 -1.47
CA SER A 642 -1.15 9.94 -0.04
C SER A 642 -1.17 11.37 0.53
N ALA A 643 -2.35 11.86 0.93
CA ALA A 643 -2.54 13.19 1.51
C ALA A 643 -2.91 13.10 3.00
N MET A 644 -2.04 13.62 3.87
CA MET A 644 -2.16 13.57 5.32
C MET A 644 -2.29 14.97 5.90
N GLU A 645 -3.30 15.21 6.72
CA GLU A 645 -3.45 16.40 7.54
C GLU A 645 -3.37 16.04 9.03
N VAL A 646 -2.64 16.84 9.80
CA VAL A 646 -2.41 16.68 11.24
C VAL A 646 -2.58 18.04 11.90
N GLY A 647 -3.46 18.16 12.89
CA GLY A 647 -3.58 19.42 13.60
C GLY A 647 -4.36 19.43 14.92
N ALA A 648 -4.03 20.43 15.75
CA ALA A 648 -4.62 20.67 17.07
C ALA A 648 -4.40 22.14 17.49
N PRO A 649 -5.19 22.69 18.44
CA PRO A 649 -4.97 24.05 18.94
C PRO A 649 -3.64 24.17 19.70
N ALA A 650 -2.77 25.07 19.23
CA ALA A 650 -1.53 25.45 19.88
C ALA A 650 -1.70 26.64 20.83
N ALA A 651 -2.72 27.49 20.64
CA ALA A 651 -3.05 28.53 21.61
C ALA A 651 -3.55 27.88 22.92
N ASN A 652 -2.74 27.98 23.98
CA ASN A 652 -2.96 27.24 25.22
C ASN A 652 -2.12 27.81 26.38
N THR A 653 -2.56 27.57 27.63
CA THR A 653 -1.90 28.07 28.84
C THR A 653 -1.41 26.95 29.74
N SER A 654 -0.11 26.93 30.05
CA SER A 654 0.54 25.89 30.89
C SER A 654 0.32 24.46 30.39
N SER A 655 0.23 24.29 29.07
CA SER A 655 -0.16 23.05 28.38
C SER A 655 1.00 22.50 27.53
N THR A 656 0.84 21.28 27.01
CA THR A 656 1.77 20.67 26.05
C THR A 656 1.00 20.17 24.84
N LEU A 657 1.42 20.57 23.64
CA LEU A 657 0.97 20.03 22.36
C LEU A 657 2.12 19.25 21.70
N SER A 658 1.83 18.00 21.31
CA SER A 658 2.73 17.12 20.57
C SER A 658 2.12 16.77 19.21
N LEU A 659 2.77 17.20 18.12
CA LEU A 659 2.47 16.80 16.74
C LEU A 659 3.70 16.05 16.19
N ASN A 660 4.10 14.98 16.87
CA ASN A 660 5.42 14.34 16.71
C ASN A 660 5.33 13.00 15.97
N GLY A 661 6.38 12.61 15.25
CA GLY A 661 6.52 11.25 14.70
C GLY A 661 5.54 10.82 13.60
N ASN A 662 4.62 11.70 13.17
CA ASN A 662 3.64 11.39 12.13
C ASN A 662 4.34 11.08 10.80
N ALA A 663 3.88 10.04 10.09
CA ALA A 663 4.56 9.50 8.92
C ALA A 663 3.60 9.30 7.73
N ASN A 664 3.90 9.94 6.60
CA ASN A 664 3.16 9.80 5.35
C ASN A 664 4.02 9.19 4.25
N SER A 665 3.51 8.19 3.52
CA SER A 665 4.23 7.47 2.48
C SER A 665 3.40 7.23 1.22
N ALA A 666 4.02 7.36 0.05
CA ALA A 666 3.47 6.90 -1.22
C ALA A 666 4.54 6.13 -2.01
N SER A 667 4.20 4.92 -2.49
CA SER A 667 5.13 4.06 -3.22
C SER A 667 4.50 3.49 -4.50
N ALA A 668 5.00 3.90 -5.65
CA ALA A 668 4.66 3.32 -6.96
C ALA A 668 5.83 2.45 -7.46
N THR A 669 5.56 1.21 -7.87
CA THR A 669 6.54 0.34 -8.55
C THR A 669 5.90 -0.40 -9.71
N VAL A 670 6.46 -0.38 -10.92
CA VAL A 670 5.87 -1.14 -12.03
C VAL A 670 6.22 -2.62 -11.90
N ASN A 671 7.50 -2.98 -11.93
CA ASN A 671 7.96 -4.36 -11.76
C ASN A 671 8.87 -4.49 -10.53
N ALA A 672 8.54 -5.41 -9.64
CA ALA A 672 9.32 -5.80 -8.47
C ALA A 672 9.60 -7.30 -8.52
N ALA A 673 10.87 -7.72 -8.39
CA ALA A 673 11.25 -9.12 -8.39
C ALA A 673 12.29 -9.45 -7.31
N THR A 674 12.08 -10.57 -6.63
CA THR A 674 13.05 -11.16 -5.70
C THR A 674 13.28 -12.61 -6.10
N ASN A 675 14.47 -12.93 -6.60
CA ASN A 675 14.84 -14.25 -7.07
C ASN A 675 15.93 -14.84 -6.17
N SER A 676 15.73 -16.06 -5.70
CA SER A 676 16.66 -16.75 -4.81
C SER A 676 16.85 -18.20 -5.25
N MET A 677 18.09 -18.62 -5.38
CA MET A 677 18.46 -20.02 -5.53
C MET A 677 19.48 -20.40 -4.46
N THR A 678 19.18 -21.44 -3.69
CA THR A 678 20.07 -22.01 -2.68
C THR A 678 20.30 -23.49 -3.00
N VAL A 679 21.57 -23.88 -3.03
CA VAL A 679 21.99 -25.26 -3.30
C VAL A 679 23.00 -25.70 -2.25
N ALA A 680 22.65 -26.70 -1.44
CA ALA A 680 23.44 -27.16 -0.31
C ALA A 680 23.69 -28.68 -0.39
N ALA A 681 24.96 -29.07 -0.59
CA ALA A 681 25.38 -30.46 -0.56
C ALA A 681 26.22 -30.75 0.70
N ASP A 682 25.88 -31.76 1.50
CA ASP A 682 26.70 -32.13 2.67
C ASP A 682 28.10 -32.63 2.27
N THR A 683 28.27 -33.17 1.06
CA THR A 683 29.54 -33.78 0.60
C THR A 683 30.07 -33.18 -0.71
N SER A 684 29.26 -33.14 -1.77
CA SER A 684 29.72 -32.70 -3.09
C SER A 684 28.63 -32.11 -3.99
N LEU A 685 28.92 -30.97 -4.61
CA LEU A 685 28.24 -30.44 -5.80
C LEU A 685 29.01 -30.88 -7.04
N VAL A 686 28.36 -31.59 -7.96
CA VAL A 686 29.00 -32.18 -9.15
C VAL A 686 28.44 -31.59 -10.44
N SER A 687 29.30 -30.87 -11.17
CA SER A 687 29.04 -30.30 -12.50
C SER A 687 28.81 -31.37 -13.56
N ARG A 688 27.98 -31.04 -14.57
CA ARG A 688 27.68 -31.90 -15.72
C ARG A 688 28.48 -31.47 -16.96
N THR A 689 28.37 -32.25 -18.05
CA THR A 689 28.86 -31.88 -19.39
C THR A 689 27.87 -31.05 -20.20
N THR A 690 26.75 -30.68 -19.57
CA THR A 690 25.64 -29.89 -20.14
C THR A 690 25.09 -29.03 -19.01
N ASP A 691 25.28 -27.72 -19.13
CA ASP A 691 24.79 -26.72 -18.19
C ASP A 691 23.25 -26.68 -18.14
N ALA A 692 22.68 -26.07 -17.09
CA ALA A 692 21.35 -25.49 -17.15
C ALA A 692 21.37 -24.23 -18.03
N GLY A 693 20.31 -24.04 -18.83
CA GLY A 693 20.23 -22.99 -19.83
C GLY A 693 18.97 -22.14 -19.68
N LEU A 694 19.13 -20.82 -19.81
CA LEU A 694 18.04 -19.84 -19.92
C LEU A 694 18.22 -19.02 -21.20
N SER A 695 17.16 -18.95 -22.01
CA SER A 695 17.14 -18.19 -23.28
C SER A 695 15.74 -17.66 -23.58
N GLY A 696 15.64 -16.46 -24.17
CA GLY A 696 14.37 -15.91 -24.59
C GLY A 696 14.46 -14.52 -25.23
N THR A 697 13.32 -14.06 -25.73
CA THR A 697 13.03 -12.74 -26.33
C THR A 697 12.22 -11.88 -25.33
N PRO A 698 12.17 -10.53 -25.41
CA PRO A 698 12.37 -9.68 -26.60
C PRO A 698 13.57 -8.72 -26.52
N ALA A 699 14.04 -8.33 -27.72
CA ALA A 699 15.23 -7.52 -28.00
C ALA A 699 16.57 -8.21 -27.61
N ASP A 700 17.16 -8.86 -28.62
CA ASP A 700 18.48 -9.50 -28.66
C ASP A 700 18.70 -10.74 -27.75
N ASP A 701 19.33 -11.79 -28.31
CA ASP A 701 19.46 -13.13 -27.72
C ASP A 701 20.21 -13.14 -26.37
N TYR A 702 19.48 -13.08 -25.24
CA TYR A 702 20.10 -13.42 -23.96
C TYR A 702 20.30 -14.93 -23.85
N VAL A 703 21.50 -15.33 -23.42
CA VAL A 703 21.87 -16.73 -23.20
C VAL A 703 22.61 -16.80 -21.88
N ALA A 704 22.02 -17.46 -20.89
CA ALA A 704 22.68 -17.72 -19.61
C ALA A 704 22.84 -19.24 -19.41
N SER A 705 24.09 -19.69 -19.33
CA SER A 705 24.51 -21.09 -19.19
C SER A 705 25.33 -21.25 -17.91
N ALA A 706 24.96 -22.15 -17.00
CA ALA A 706 25.75 -22.61 -15.85
C ALA A 706 25.13 -23.88 -15.24
N ASP A 707 25.81 -24.58 -14.32
CA ASP A 707 25.16 -25.66 -13.55
C ASP A 707 24.01 -25.13 -12.68
N TYR A 708 24.14 -23.89 -12.17
CA TYR A 708 23.09 -23.19 -11.45
C TYR A 708 22.96 -21.75 -11.96
N VAL A 709 21.78 -21.36 -12.44
CA VAL A 709 21.57 -20.06 -13.07
C VAL A 709 20.30 -19.36 -12.60
N VAL A 710 20.42 -18.07 -12.30
CA VAL A 710 19.31 -17.16 -12.00
C VAL A 710 19.31 -16.05 -13.05
N ASN A 711 18.21 -15.87 -13.77
CA ASN A 711 17.99 -14.73 -14.67
C ASN A 711 16.73 -13.95 -14.27
N ASN A 712 16.84 -12.63 -14.32
CA ASN A 712 15.72 -11.72 -14.14
C ASN A 712 15.67 -10.72 -15.30
N PHE A 713 14.58 -10.75 -16.06
CA PHE A 713 14.29 -9.82 -17.13
C PHE A 713 13.08 -8.96 -16.75
N GLN A 714 13.22 -7.63 -16.79
CA GLN A 714 12.11 -6.71 -16.57
C GLN A 714 12.02 -5.69 -17.69
N GLN A 715 10.81 -5.47 -18.20
CA GLN A 715 10.55 -4.49 -19.25
C GLN A 715 9.31 -3.65 -18.90
N VAL A 716 9.41 -2.35 -19.12
CA VAL A 716 8.28 -1.40 -19.05
C VAL A 716 8.29 -0.53 -20.29
N GLY A 717 7.14 -0.43 -20.95
CA GLY A 717 6.91 0.48 -22.07
C GLY A 717 6.72 1.93 -21.63
N ASP A 718 5.95 2.69 -22.43
CA ASP A 718 5.63 4.11 -22.20
C ASP A 718 4.57 4.27 -21.09
N THR A 719 4.94 3.92 -19.85
CA THR A 719 4.09 3.99 -18.64
C THR A 719 4.42 5.22 -17.80
N ASN A 720 3.42 5.92 -17.25
CA ASN A 720 3.65 6.92 -16.21
C ASN A 720 3.72 6.25 -14.82
N VAL A 721 4.78 6.47 -14.06
CA VAL A 721 4.96 5.92 -12.70
C VAL A 721 5.00 7.07 -11.71
N ILE A 722 3.93 7.25 -10.93
CA ILE A 722 3.73 8.45 -10.12
C ILE A 722 3.58 8.09 -8.65
N ALA A 723 4.44 8.62 -7.79
CA ALA A 723 4.26 8.60 -6.34
C ALA A 723 4.16 10.03 -5.82
N SER A 724 3.09 10.34 -5.07
CA SER A 724 2.85 11.68 -4.52
C SER A 724 2.49 11.61 -3.04
N THR A 725 3.20 12.37 -2.20
CA THR A 725 2.80 12.63 -0.80
C THR A 725 2.56 14.11 -0.59
N THR A 726 1.50 14.45 0.15
CA THR A 726 1.24 15.79 0.67
C THR A 726 1.00 15.66 2.17
N THR A 727 1.73 16.41 2.98
CA THR A 727 1.62 16.32 4.45
C THR A 727 1.47 17.72 5.02
N VAL A 728 0.42 17.99 5.78
CA VAL A 728 0.20 19.24 6.50
C VAL A 728 0.19 18.91 7.99
N ILE A 729 1.05 19.57 8.76
CA ILE A 729 1.19 19.44 10.21
C ILE A 729 1.21 20.85 10.77
N ALA A 730 0.03 21.33 11.15
CA ALA A 730 -0.19 22.71 11.57
C ALA A 730 -1.04 22.74 12.84
N ASN A 731 -1.04 23.89 13.50
CA ASN A 731 -1.98 24.15 14.58
C ASN A 731 -3.26 24.78 14.01
N ASN A 732 -4.41 24.40 14.56
CA ASN A 732 -5.72 24.78 14.02
C ASN A 732 -6.19 26.18 14.47
N ASP A 733 -5.25 27.11 14.74
CA ASP A 733 -5.53 28.46 15.27
C ASP A 733 -5.66 29.53 14.17
N GLU A 734 -5.92 29.14 12.91
CA GLU A 734 -6.01 30.07 11.77
C GLU A 734 -7.28 30.95 11.82
N GLY A 735 -7.16 32.18 12.35
CA GLY A 735 -8.20 33.19 12.22
C GLY A 735 -8.00 34.43 13.09
N ALA A 736 -8.87 35.43 12.93
CA ALA A 736 -8.86 36.67 13.72
C ALA A 736 -9.51 36.47 15.10
N PHE A 737 -9.07 35.45 15.82
CA PHE A 737 -9.61 35.06 17.12
C PHE A 737 -8.98 35.86 18.26
N ALA A 738 -9.77 36.09 19.31
CA ALA A 738 -9.17 36.26 20.63
C ALA A 738 -8.80 34.85 21.12
N THR A 739 -7.52 34.60 21.34
CA THR A 739 -7.01 33.56 22.23
C THR A 739 -5.92 34.20 23.09
N ASP A 740 -5.49 33.55 24.17
CA ASP A 740 -4.39 34.08 24.98
C ASP A 740 -3.00 33.89 24.33
N GLY A 741 -2.92 33.20 23.18
CA GLY A 741 -1.66 32.78 22.56
C GLY A 741 -1.07 31.52 23.21
N ILE A 742 0.22 31.27 22.99
CA ILE A 742 0.96 30.12 23.56
C ILE A 742 1.67 30.57 24.86
N GLN A 743 1.06 30.35 26.03
CA GLN A 743 1.49 30.96 27.30
C GLN A 743 1.99 29.96 28.35
N GLN A 744 3.28 30.02 28.70
CA GLN A 744 3.96 29.07 29.59
C GLN A 744 3.85 27.59 29.15
N SER A 745 3.80 27.37 27.84
CA SER A 745 3.45 26.08 27.22
C SER A 745 4.55 25.53 26.30
N ILE A 746 4.36 24.30 25.83
CA ILE A 746 5.25 23.63 24.88
C ILE A 746 4.44 23.19 23.66
N VAL A 747 4.97 23.47 22.46
CA VAL A 747 4.45 22.98 21.18
C VAL A 747 5.60 22.32 20.41
N ASP A 748 5.51 21.01 20.22
CA ASP A 748 6.53 20.23 19.53
C ASP A 748 5.97 19.63 18.23
N VAL A 749 6.67 19.89 17.13
CA VAL A 749 6.45 19.36 15.77
C VAL A 749 7.76 18.69 15.33
N ILE A 750 8.00 17.49 15.86
CA ILE A 750 9.32 16.84 15.85
C ILE A 750 9.27 15.47 15.16
N GLY A 751 10.23 15.24 14.26
CA GLY A 751 10.50 13.91 13.70
C GLY A 751 9.45 13.39 12.72
N ASN A 752 8.55 14.25 12.24
CA ASN A 752 7.55 13.86 11.25
C ASN A 752 8.19 13.58 9.88
N THR A 753 7.64 12.62 9.14
CA THR A 753 8.24 12.16 7.88
C THR A 753 7.24 12.13 6.72
N ALA A 754 7.71 12.48 5.53
CA ALA A 754 6.94 12.38 4.29
C ALA A 754 7.81 11.76 3.18
N GLN A 755 7.37 10.66 2.57
CA GLN A 755 8.16 9.94 1.58
C GLN A 755 7.37 9.57 0.32
N ALA A 756 7.82 10.05 -0.84
CA ALA A 756 7.39 9.54 -2.14
C ALA A 756 8.48 8.68 -2.79
N THR A 757 8.17 7.44 -3.14
CA THR A 757 9.04 6.54 -3.91
C THR A 757 8.35 6.14 -5.21
N ALA A 758 8.91 6.49 -6.36
CA ALA A 758 8.50 5.96 -7.66
C ALA A 758 9.65 5.15 -8.26
N THR A 759 9.38 3.95 -8.79
CA THR A 759 10.40 3.12 -9.44
C THR A 759 9.81 2.33 -10.60
N SER A 760 10.44 2.33 -11.78
CA SER A 760 9.95 1.51 -12.90
C SER A 760 10.25 0.03 -12.64
N ASN A 761 11.53 -0.37 -12.66
CA ASN A 761 11.97 -1.75 -12.41
C ASN A 761 12.81 -1.85 -11.14
N ARG A 762 12.50 -2.84 -10.30
CA ARG A 762 13.24 -3.19 -9.09
C ARG A 762 13.48 -4.71 -9.03
N SER A 763 14.72 -5.13 -8.89
CA SER A 763 15.07 -6.55 -8.72
C SER A 763 16.11 -6.82 -7.63
N VAL A 764 16.00 -7.99 -7.01
CA VAL A 764 16.99 -8.56 -6.09
C VAL A 764 17.21 -10.01 -6.48
N ASN A 765 18.40 -10.35 -6.96
CA ASN A 765 18.74 -11.70 -7.41
C ASN A 765 19.85 -12.28 -6.53
N SER A 766 19.66 -13.52 -6.07
CA SER A 766 20.59 -14.20 -5.19
C SER A 766 20.79 -15.65 -5.59
N LEU A 767 22.06 -16.09 -5.61
CA LEU A 767 22.45 -17.47 -5.85
C LEU A 767 23.50 -17.87 -4.81
N ALA A 768 23.21 -18.92 -4.03
CA ALA A 768 24.06 -19.40 -2.96
C ALA A 768 24.37 -20.90 -3.14
N LEU A 769 25.65 -21.24 -3.30
CA LEU A 769 26.14 -22.62 -3.34
C LEU A 769 26.95 -22.95 -2.08
N SER A 770 26.68 -24.11 -1.48
CA SER A 770 27.44 -24.63 -0.32
C SER A 770 27.75 -26.11 -0.50
N ALA A 771 29.01 -26.51 -0.32
CA ALA A 771 29.40 -27.92 -0.29
C ALA A 771 30.69 -28.19 0.49
N ASN A 772 30.94 -29.43 0.88
CA ASN A 772 32.31 -29.80 1.28
C ASN A 772 33.28 -29.75 0.08
N SER A 773 32.86 -30.22 -1.10
CA SER A 773 33.62 -30.12 -2.35
C SER A 773 32.73 -29.65 -3.51
N SER A 774 33.24 -28.86 -4.44
CA SER A 774 32.48 -28.42 -5.61
C SER A 774 33.34 -28.31 -6.88
N ASN A 775 32.78 -28.72 -8.00
CA ASN A 775 33.23 -28.30 -9.34
C ASN A 775 32.11 -27.61 -10.14
N ALA A 776 30.95 -27.33 -9.53
CA ALA A 776 29.82 -26.65 -10.16
C ALA A 776 30.11 -25.16 -10.44
N SER A 777 29.52 -24.68 -11.52
CA SER A 777 29.52 -23.28 -11.97
C SER A 777 28.22 -22.57 -11.56
N ALA A 778 28.24 -21.23 -11.54
CA ALA A 778 27.05 -20.45 -11.18
C ALA A 778 26.96 -19.07 -11.83
N GLY A 779 25.76 -18.71 -12.28
CA GLY A 779 25.48 -17.45 -12.96
C GLY A 779 24.31 -16.67 -12.37
N VAL A 780 24.46 -15.35 -12.25
CA VAL A 780 23.34 -14.42 -12.03
C VAL A 780 23.31 -13.40 -13.16
N LEU A 781 22.27 -13.44 -13.98
CA LEU A 781 21.98 -12.46 -15.02
C LEU A 781 20.82 -11.58 -14.55
N ASN A 782 20.92 -10.27 -14.79
CA ASN A 782 19.80 -9.35 -14.63
C ASN A 782 19.77 -8.35 -15.78
N GLN A 783 18.61 -8.21 -16.39
CA GLN A 783 18.32 -7.30 -17.50
C GLN A 783 17.08 -6.47 -17.13
N GLN A 784 17.18 -5.14 -17.21
CA GLN A 784 16.04 -4.25 -17.00
C GLN A 784 15.97 -3.19 -18.10
N ALA A 785 14.83 -3.06 -18.76
CA ALA A 785 14.54 -2.04 -19.75
C ALA A 785 13.33 -1.19 -19.30
N SER A 786 13.45 0.14 -19.41
CA SER A 786 12.36 1.06 -19.05
C SER A 786 12.29 2.23 -20.03
N ALA A 787 11.13 2.40 -20.66
CA ALA A 787 10.74 3.63 -21.34
C ALA A 787 9.82 4.52 -20.47
N ALA A 788 9.52 4.10 -19.24
CA ALA A 788 8.57 4.74 -18.34
C ALA A 788 9.03 6.12 -17.84
N ASP A 789 8.10 7.08 -17.80
CA ASP A 789 8.28 8.37 -17.15
C ASP A 789 7.98 8.24 -15.64
N VAL A 790 9.01 8.38 -14.81
CA VAL A 790 8.96 8.12 -13.36
C VAL A 790 9.02 9.42 -12.57
N THR A 791 7.94 9.78 -11.89
CA THR A 791 7.84 10.98 -11.05
C THR A 791 7.58 10.63 -9.58
N ALA A 792 8.44 11.11 -8.68
CA ALA A 792 8.21 11.09 -7.24
C ALA A 792 8.10 12.54 -6.71
N SER A 793 7.03 12.87 -6.01
CA SER A 793 6.76 14.20 -5.45
C SER A 793 6.43 14.11 -3.96
N ALA A 794 7.14 14.83 -3.10
CA ALA A 794 6.81 14.90 -1.67
C ALA A 794 6.69 16.34 -1.17
N GLY A 795 5.48 16.70 -0.71
CA GLY A 795 5.12 17.98 -0.14
C GLY A 795 5.00 17.90 1.38
N THR A 796 5.54 18.89 2.11
CA THR A 796 5.32 18.99 3.56
C THR A 796 5.24 20.42 4.04
N ILE A 797 4.14 20.77 4.70
CA ILE A 797 4.02 21.97 5.53
C ILE A 797 4.03 21.44 6.96
N ALA A 798 5.06 21.78 7.76
CA ALA A 798 5.12 21.42 9.17
C ALA A 798 5.55 22.63 9.99
N GLY A 799 4.70 23.07 10.93
CA GLY A 799 4.94 24.31 11.63
C GLY A 799 3.95 24.69 12.72
N THR A 800 4.11 25.91 13.20
CA THR A 800 3.20 26.55 14.17
C THR A 800 2.99 28.01 13.76
N ASP A 801 1.75 28.42 13.49
CA ASP A 801 1.40 29.78 13.07
C ASP A 801 0.34 30.38 14.02
N VAL A 802 0.67 31.51 14.65
CA VAL A 802 -0.18 32.19 15.64
C VAL A 802 -0.09 33.70 15.38
N THR A 803 -1.13 34.28 14.76
CA THR A 803 -1.15 35.69 14.31
C THR A 803 -2.37 36.48 14.80
N GLY A 804 -2.28 37.82 14.79
CA GLY A 804 -3.44 38.71 14.92
C GLY A 804 -3.65 39.38 16.29
N PHE A 805 -2.72 39.19 17.22
CA PHE A 805 -2.89 39.52 18.64
C PHE A 805 -2.70 41.02 18.92
N ALA A 806 -3.71 41.65 19.54
CA ALA A 806 -3.64 43.05 19.98
C ALA A 806 -3.09 43.17 21.41
N ASP A 807 -1.95 43.86 21.57
CA ASP A 807 -1.32 44.21 22.86
C ASP A 807 -0.92 43.03 23.80
N VAL A 808 -1.02 41.78 23.35
CA VAL A 808 -0.41 40.58 23.97
C VAL A 808 0.57 39.88 23.02
N SER A 809 1.55 39.17 23.57
CA SER A 809 2.51 38.39 22.79
C SER A 809 1.88 37.04 22.36
N PRO A 810 1.87 36.70 21.06
CA PRO A 810 1.48 35.39 20.52
C PRO A 810 2.13 34.19 21.22
N ILE A 811 3.36 34.36 21.73
CA ILE A 811 4.08 33.35 22.51
C ILE A 811 4.85 34.02 23.68
N ASN A 812 4.55 33.62 24.92
CA ASN A 812 5.17 34.16 26.14
C ASN A 812 5.54 33.09 27.17
N GLY A 813 6.83 33.01 27.54
CA GLY A 813 7.33 32.04 28.52
C GLY A 813 7.33 30.58 28.05
N SER A 814 7.28 30.36 26.73
CA SER A 814 6.92 29.09 26.10
C SER A 814 8.02 28.54 25.18
N ALA A 815 7.84 27.31 24.69
CA ALA A 815 8.68 26.71 23.66
C ALA A 815 7.85 26.26 22.45
N ALA A 816 8.35 26.56 21.24
CA ALA A 816 7.83 26.05 19.98
C ALA A 816 8.98 25.42 19.17
N THR A 817 8.90 24.12 18.90
CA THR A 817 9.98 23.32 18.29
C THR A 817 9.50 22.65 17.00
N VAL A 818 10.05 23.05 15.86
CA VAL A 818 9.93 22.35 14.58
C VAL A 818 11.27 21.69 14.28
N ALA A 819 11.43 20.41 14.60
CA ALA A 819 12.75 19.78 14.55
C ALA A 819 12.81 18.37 13.96
N ASN A 820 13.92 18.03 13.29
CA ASN A 820 14.18 16.71 12.72
C ASN A 820 13.09 16.19 11.74
N ASN A 821 12.20 17.05 11.23
CA ASN A 821 11.22 16.65 10.24
C ASN A 821 11.92 16.33 8.91
N ALA A 822 11.46 15.32 8.17
CA ALA A 822 12.16 14.80 7.01
C ALA A 822 11.24 14.51 5.81
N THR A 823 11.44 15.22 4.70
CA THR A 823 10.70 15.01 3.46
C THR A 823 11.64 14.49 2.36
N LEU A 824 11.29 13.33 1.78
CA LEU A 824 12.11 12.63 0.79
C LEU A 824 11.29 12.26 -0.45
N ALA A 825 11.73 12.67 -1.63
CA ALA A 825 11.24 12.07 -2.87
C ALA A 825 12.36 11.30 -3.59
N ARG A 826 12.05 10.07 -4.00
CA ARG A 826 12.98 9.16 -4.68
C ARG A 826 12.36 8.60 -5.96
N ALA A 827 12.92 8.98 -7.10
CA ALA A 827 12.54 8.46 -8.42
C ALA A 827 13.65 7.54 -8.96
N GLY A 828 13.26 6.46 -9.65
CA GLY A 828 14.20 5.49 -10.21
C GLY A 828 13.68 4.82 -11.48
N GLY A 829 14.49 4.77 -12.55
CA GLY A 829 14.20 3.91 -13.70
C GLY A 829 14.40 2.46 -13.30
N ASN A 830 15.64 1.97 -13.41
CA ASN A 830 16.01 0.59 -13.13
C ASN A 830 16.86 0.48 -11.86
N THR A 831 16.49 -0.38 -10.90
CA THR A 831 17.26 -0.64 -9.68
C THR A 831 17.46 -2.14 -9.47
N THR A 832 18.71 -2.58 -9.29
CA THR A 832 19.06 -4.00 -9.08
C THR A 832 20.04 -4.21 -7.93
N THR A 833 19.86 -5.30 -7.19
CA THR A 833 20.95 -5.94 -6.42
C THR A 833 21.14 -7.40 -6.86
N ASN A 834 22.35 -7.77 -7.28
CA ASN A 834 22.73 -9.15 -7.59
C ASN A 834 23.77 -9.66 -6.59
N SER A 835 23.58 -10.86 -6.05
CA SER A 835 24.47 -11.49 -5.08
C SER A 835 24.75 -12.95 -5.43
N LEU A 836 26.01 -13.29 -5.63
CA LEU A 836 26.47 -14.66 -5.84
C LEU A 836 27.42 -15.07 -4.71
N SER A 837 27.11 -16.15 -4.00
CA SER A 837 27.93 -16.69 -2.93
C SER A 837 28.26 -18.16 -3.19
N ALA A 838 29.53 -18.54 -3.05
CA ALA A 838 29.96 -19.93 -3.15
C ALA A 838 30.92 -20.30 -2.01
N ALA A 839 30.54 -21.30 -1.22
CA ALA A 839 31.31 -21.83 -0.11
C ALA A 839 31.67 -23.30 -0.35
N ALA A 840 32.96 -23.63 -0.42
CA ALA A 840 33.40 -25.01 -0.37
C ALA A 840 34.82 -25.17 0.17
N THR A 841 35.08 -26.27 0.89
CA THR A 841 36.43 -26.55 1.44
C THR A 841 37.46 -26.82 0.35
N THR A 842 37.00 -27.30 -0.81
CA THR A 842 37.79 -27.50 -2.03
C THR A 842 36.96 -27.15 -3.27
N PHE A 843 37.55 -26.38 -4.19
CA PHE A 843 37.01 -26.15 -5.53
C PHE A 843 37.92 -26.80 -6.57
N ALA A 844 37.35 -27.69 -7.40
CA ALA A 844 38.08 -28.53 -8.33
C ALA A 844 37.50 -28.43 -9.75
N ASN A 845 37.43 -27.21 -10.30
CA ASN A 845 36.86 -26.98 -11.63
C ASN A 845 37.80 -27.50 -12.73
N VAL A 846 37.63 -28.76 -13.14
CA VAL A 846 38.35 -29.40 -14.24
C VAL A 846 37.76 -28.98 -15.57
N SER A 847 38.59 -28.38 -16.43
CA SER A 847 38.24 -27.65 -17.65
C SER A 847 37.63 -28.52 -18.79
N GLY A 848 36.44 -29.07 -18.59
CA GLY A 848 35.76 -29.91 -19.60
C GLY A 848 34.26 -30.14 -19.37
N GLY A 849 33.61 -29.39 -18.47
CA GLY A 849 32.18 -29.49 -18.17
C GLY A 849 31.49 -28.14 -18.37
N ALA A 850 31.46 -27.33 -17.33
CA ALA A 850 30.71 -26.08 -17.27
C ALA A 850 31.59 -24.82 -17.21
N VAL A 851 31.25 -23.83 -18.03
CA VAL A 851 31.78 -22.46 -17.94
C VAL A 851 30.58 -21.53 -18.00
N THR A 852 30.38 -20.75 -16.94
CA THR A 852 29.29 -19.78 -16.92
C THR A 852 29.47 -18.77 -18.03
N ALA A 853 28.56 -18.82 -19.01
CA ALA A 853 28.45 -17.86 -20.09
C ALA A 853 27.16 -17.07 -19.85
N LEU A 854 27.29 -15.76 -19.59
CA LEU A 854 26.16 -14.83 -19.50
C LEU A 854 26.28 -13.87 -20.68
N ASN A 855 25.31 -13.92 -21.60
CA ASN A 855 25.14 -12.94 -22.67
C ASN A 855 23.89 -12.10 -22.37
N GLY A 856 24.04 -10.77 -22.33
CA GLY A 856 22.93 -9.82 -22.26
C GLY A 856 22.51 -9.33 -23.66
N ALA A 857 21.35 -8.69 -23.74
CA ALA A 857 20.80 -8.11 -24.96
C ALA A 857 21.82 -7.22 -25.71
N GLY A 858 22.57 -6.38 -25.00
CA GLY A 858 23.56 -5.44 -25.57
C GLY A 858 24.80 -6.04 -26.25
N SER A 859 24.83 -7.36 -26.50
CA SER A 859 26.01 -8.13 -26.94
C SER A 859 27.16 -8.18 -25.92
N ASP A 860 26.88 -7.88 -24.66
CA ASP A 860 27.83 -7.99 -23.56
C ASP A 860 27.90 -9.43 -23.02
N ALA A 861 29.10 -10.01 -23.00
CA ALA A 861 29.33 -11.39 -22.58
C ALA A 861 30.36 -11.52 -21.45
N ILE A 862 30.02 -12.27 -20.40
CA ILE A 862 30.97 -12.73 -19.37
C ILE A 862 31.14 -14.25 -19.46
N THR A 863 32.40 -14.71 -19.38
CA THR A 863 32.77 -16.12 -19.40
C THR A 863 33.67 -16.46 -18.20
N ALA A 864 33.15 -17.12 -17.16
CA ALA A 864 33.86 -17.44 -15.91
C ALA A 864 33.33 -18.73 -15.25
N SER A 865 33.94 -19.25 -14.18
CA SER A 865 33.31 -20.32 -13.37
C SER A 865 32.12 -19.81 -12.56
N PHE A 866 32.15 -18.51 -12.22
CA PHE A 866 31.15 -17.81 -11.43
C PHE A 866 30.99 -16.42 -12.03
N ALA A 867 29.79 -16.05 -12.48
CA ALA A 867 29.56 -14.77 -13.15
C ALA A 867 28.34 -14.02 -12.62
N VAL A 868 28.46 -12.70 -12.58
CA VAL A 868 27.34 -11.79 -12.37
C VAL A 868 27.35 -10.74 -13.48
N LEU A 869 26.31 -10.72 -14.31
CA LEU A 869 26.11 -9.73 -15.37
C LEU A 869 24.84 -8.93 -15.08
N ASN A 870 24.95 -7.61 -15.08
CA ASN A 870 23.83 -6.70 -14.91
C ASN A 870 23.76 -5.70 -16.06
N GLU A 871 22.68 -5.75 -16.82
CA GLU A 871 22.37 -4.82 -17.90
C GLU A 871 21.12 -4.01 -17.57
N GLN A 872 21.18 -2.68 -17.73
CA GLN A 872 20.06 -1.78 -17.46
C GLN A 872 19.99 -0.66 -18.50
N THR A 873 18.83 -0.47 -19.12
CA THR A 873 18.57 0.60 -20.09
C THR A 873 17.35 1.43 -19.68
N ASN A 874 17.52 2.75 -19.55
CA ASN A 874 16.45 3.69 -19.24
C ASN A 874 16.38 4.81 -20.29
N SER A 875 15.22 4.94 -20.95
CA SER A 875 14.95 5.99 -21.93
C SER A 875 13.87 6.99 -21.51
N GLY A 876 13.01 6.62 -20.54
CA GLY A 876 12.00 7.52 -19.97
C GLY A 876 12.59 8.54 -18.98
N ALA A 877 11.87 9.63 -18.75
CA ALA A 877 12.30 10.72 -17.88
C ALA A 877 12.11 10.36 -16.39
N ILE A 878 13.12 10.65 -15.57
CA ILE A 878 13.11 10.39 -14.12
C ILE A 878 13.12 11.72 -13.37
N ASN A 879 12.09 12.02 -12.59
CA ASN A 879 11.95 13.29 -11.89
C ASN A 879 11.62 13.10 -10.39
N ALA A 880 12.50 13.57 -9.51
CA ALA A 880 12.25 13.62 -8.06
C ALA A 880 12.07 15.08 -7.59
N GLY A 881 10.93 15.39 -6.98
CA GLY A 881 10.58 16.72 -6.49
C GLY A 881 10.23 16.74 -5.00
N VAL A 882 10.78 17.70 -4.25
CA VAL A 882 10.34 18.01 -2.89
C VAL A 882 9.98 19.49 -2.77
N SER A 883 8.88 19.78 -2.09
CA SER A 883 8.47 21.15 -1.72
C SER A 883 8.11 21.19 -0.24
N VAL A 884 8.88 21.94 0.57
CA VAL A 884 8.61 22.03 2.02
C VAL A 884 8.47 23.46 2.54
N THR A 885 7.63 23.59 3.57
CA THR A 885 7.62 24.70 4.52
C THR A 885 7.87 24.12 5.91
N TYR A 886 9.00 24.47 6.53
CA TYR A 886 9.29 24.13 7.93
C TYR A 886 9.48 25.42 8.72
N GLY A 887 8.56 25.76 9.63
CA GLY A 887 8.69 27.05 10.29
C GLY A 887 7.73 27.34 11.42
N THR A 888 7.98 28.46 12.09
CA THR A 888 7.07 29.01 13.10
C THR A 888 6.82 30.48 12.80
N THR A 889 5.57 30.92 12.82
CA THR A 889 5.18 32.31 12.57
C THR A 889 4.46 32.85 13.81
N PHE A 890 4.88 34.02 14.28
CA PHE A 890 4.33 34.68 15.46
C PHE A 890 4.16 36.17 15.18
N ASP A 891 2.93 36.59 14.84
CA ASP A 891 2.68 37.97 14.39
C ASP A 891 1.75 38.73 15.34
N ALA A 892 2.28 39.84 15.87
CA ALA A 892 1.60 40.70 16.85
C ALA A 892 1.24 42.07 16.25
N VAL A 893 0.12 42.61 16.73
CA VAL A 893 -0.41 43.94 16.39
C VAL A 893 -0.43 44.80 17.66
N GLY A 894 0.00 46.05 17.56
CA GLY A 894 0.09 46.94 18.72
C GLY A 894 1.45 46.89 19.42
N ALA A 895 1.48 47.05 20.75
CA ALA A 895 2.69 47.41 21.48
C ALA A 895 3.55 46.22 21.95
N ALA A 896 3.01 45.01 22.01
CA ALA A 896 3.70 43.83 22.53
C ALA A 896 4.66 43.19 21.51
N PRO A 897 5.88 42.78 21.91
CA PRO A 897 6.74 41.93 21.07
C PRO A 897 6.08 40.60 20.72
N SER A 898 6.31 40.11 19.51
CA SER A 898 5.67 38.89 19.00
C SER A 898 6.18 37.61 19.67
N VAL A 899 7.45 37.58 20.08
CA VAL A 899 8.08 36.44 20.79
C VAL A 899 8.74 36.92 22.09
N MET A 900 8.14 36.64 23.24
CA MET A 900 8.56 37.14 24.55
C MET A 900 8.98 36.01 25.51
N ASN A 901 10.11 36.12 26.22
CA ASN A 901 10.59 35.13 27.20
C ASN A 901 10.61 33.65 26.70
N SER A 902 10.66 33.41 25.40
CA SER A 902 10.31 32.11 24.79
C SER A 902 11.44 31.55 23.92
N SER A 903 11.35 30.27 23.56
CA SER A 903 12.23 29.66 22.56
C SER A 903 11.47 29.19 21.33
N SER A 904 11.81 29.73 20.17
CA SER A 904 11.39 29.22 18.85
C SER A 904 12.58 28.52 18.19
N MET A 905 12.38 27.29 17.73
CA MET A 905 13.43 26.43 17.19
C MET A 905 12.98 25.75 15.90
N VAL A 906 13.69 26.00 14.80
CA VAL A 906 13.49 25.32 13.51
C VAL A 906 14.80 24.60 13.17
N ASN A 907 15.02 23.42 13.77
CA ASN A 907 16.36 22.81 13.87
C ASN A 907 16.43 21.37 13.33
N GLY A 908 17.46 21.06 12.54
CA GLY A 908 17.74 19.69 12.08
C GLY A 908 16.75 19.11 11.05
N ASN A 909 15.83 19.92 10.52
CA ASN A 909 14.87 19.47 9.50
C ASN A 909 15.56 19.21 8.16
N SER A 910 15.06 18.26 7.37
CA SER A 910 15.72 17.82 6.14
C SER A 910 14.75 17.65 4.97
N ALA A 911 15.15 18.13 3.80
CA ALA A 911 14.43 17.93 2.55
C ALA A 911 15.39 17.40 1.49
N ALA A 912 15.07 16.23 0.92
CA ALA A 912 15.97 15.50 0.04
C ALA A 912 15.26 14.99 -1.23
N THR A 913 15.89 15.17 -2.39
CA THR A 913 15.50 14.50 -3.63
C THR A 913 16.61 13.63 -4.17
N VAL A 914 16.26 12.43 -4.62
CA VAL A 914 17.19 11.49 -5.24
C VAL A 914 16.57 10.88 -6.50
N ALA A 915 17.18 11.10 -7.65
CA ALA A 915 16.76 10.54 -8.94
C ALA A 915 17.86 9.64 -9.53
N TYR A 916 17.50 8.44 -9.96
CA TYR A 916 18.40 7.50 -10.65
C TYR A 916 17.81 7.07 -12.00
N GLY A 917 18.57 7.20 -13.09
CA GLY A 917 18.23 6.50 -14.35
C GLY A 917 18.39 4.99 -14.17
N ASN A 918 19.62 4.54 -13.91
CA ASN A 918 19.93 3.15 -13.57
C ASN A 918 20.80 3.05 -12.30
N ALA A 919 20.49 2.09 -11.43
CA ALA A 919 21.22 1.79 -10.20
C ALA A 919 21.47 0.27 -10.07
N ALA A 920 22.73 -0.14 -9.86
CA ALA A 920 23.12 -1.55 -9.74
C ALA A 920 24.12 -1.79 -8.60
N THR A 921 23.89 -2.84 -7.81
CA THR A 921 24.87 -3.38 -6.87
C THR A 921 25.11 -4.84 -7.15
N ASN A 922 26.33 -5.22 -7.49
CA ASN A 922 26.71 -6.61 -7.74
C ASN A 922 27.76 -7.06 -6.73
N GLN A 923 27.53 -8.21 -6.10
CA GLN A 923 28.45 -8.81 -5.14
C GLN A 923 28.74 -10.28 -5.50
N VAL A 924 30.01 -10.65 -5.48
CA VAL A 924 30.45 -12.06 -5.53
C VAL A 924 31.30 -12.35 -4.30
N THR A 925 30.94 -13.41 -3.55
CA THR A 925 31.65 -13.83 -2.34
C THR A 925 32.08 -15.29 -2.39
N PHE A 926 33.35 -15.55 -2.08
CA PHE A 926 33.89 -16.90 -1.94
C PHE A 926 34.37 -17.20 -0.52
N ALA A 927 34.04 -18.39 -0.02
CA ALA A 927 34.46 -18.88 1.28
C ALA A 927 35.14 -20.26 1.22
N ALA A 928 36.10 -20.45 2.14
CA ALA A 928 36.82 -21.70 2.43
C ALA A 928 37.73 -22.28 1.33
N LEU A 929 38.15 -21.48 0.33
CA LEU A 929 38.96 -21.94 -0.79
C LEU A 929 40.25 -22.70 -0.37
N ASN A 930 40.34 -23.98 -0.80
CA ASN A 930 41.60 -24.66 -1.12
C ASN A 930 41.53 -25.12 -2.58
N SER A 931 42.13 -24.34 -3.49
CA SER A 931 42.15 -24.66 -4.92
C SER A 931 43.46 -25.38 -5.32
N PRO A 932 43.45 -26.35 -6.25
CA PRO A 932 44.65 -27.03 -6.73
C PRO A 932 45.71 -26.07 -7.27
N ALA A 933 46.99 -26.39 -7.04
CA ALA A 933 48.10 -25.51 -7.41
C ALA A 933 48.40 -25.43 -8.93
N ALA A 934 47.85 -26.35 -9.75
CA ALA A 934 48.23 -26.54 -11.14
C ALA A 934 47.08 -26.29 -12.14
N ALA A 935 47.41 -25.69 -13.28
CA ALA A 935 46.51 -25.60 -14.44
C ALA A 935 46.25 -27.01 -15.02
N PRO A 936 45.06 -27.27 -15.61
CA PRO A 936 44.03 -26.31 -16.00
C PRO A 936 42.88 -26.09 -14.99
N GLY A 937 43.08 -26.38 -13.70
CA GLY A 937 42.00 -26.44 -12.70
C GLY A 937 41.77 -25.21 -11.81
N ARG A 938 41.85 -23.97 -12.33
CA ARG A 938 41.64 -22.75 -11.54
C ARG A 938 40.19 -22.26 -11.62
N THR A 939 39.60 -21.93 -10.47
CA THR A 939 38.34 -21.17 -10.40
C THR A 939 38.55 -19.74 -10.91
N SER A 940 37.65 -19.26 -11.78
CA SER A 940 37.57 -17.86 -12.21
C SER A 940 36.24 -17.22 -11.76
N ALA A 941 36.25 -15.90 -11.60
CA ALA A 941 35.07 -15.11 -11.26
C ALA A 941 35.04 -13.84 -12.12
N GLY A 942 33.86 -13.42 -12.54
CA GLY A 942 33.63 -12.21 -13.32
C GLY A 942 32.41 -11.43 -12.84
N ILE A 943 32.50 -10.09 -12.87
CA ILE A 943 31.39 -9.17 -12.56
C ILE A 943 31.41 -8.08 -13.62
N ALA A 944 30.26 -7.79 -14.25
CA ALA A 944 30.12 -6.61 -15.10
C ALA A 944 28.79 -5.87 -14.85
N SER A 945 28.80 -4.58 -15.15
CA SER A 945 27.60 -3.73 -15.17
C SER A 945 27.62 -2.92 -16.45
N ASN A 946 26.64 -3.11 -17.33
CA ASN A 946 26.34 -2.15 -18.38
C ASN A 946 25.08 -1.37 -17.99
N GLN A 947 25.14 -0.05 -18.13
CA GLN A 947 24.07 0.86 -17.76
C GLN A 947 23.98 1.96 -18.80
N LEU A 948 22.86 2.06 -19.50
CA LEU A 948 22.58 3.09 -20.49
C LEU A 948 21.38 3.93 -20.04
N ASN A 949 21.59 5.24 -19.88
CA ASN A 949 20.50 6.18 -19.63
C ASN A 949 20.49 7.25 -20.72
N THR A 950 19.39 7.32 -21.47
CA THR A 950 19.15 8.36 -22.50
C THR A 950 18.02 9.31 -22.13
N GLY A 951 17.17 8.96 -21.17
CA GLY A 951 16.13 9.84 -20.63
C GLY A 951 16.68 10.93 -19.71
N ASP A 952 15.94 12.03 -19.56
CA ASP A 952 16.31 13.11 -18.64
C ASP A 952 16.22 12.64 -17.17
N VAL A 953 17.17 13.06 -16.33
CA VAL A 953 17.16 12.74 -14.89
C VAL A 953 17.22 14.04 -14.08
N GLY A 954 16.11 14.40 -13.46
CA GLY A 954 15.90 15.61 -12.68
C GLY A 954 15.70 15.33 -11.18
N ALA A 955 16.30 16.17 -10.35
CA ALA A 955 16.05 16.22 -8.91
C ALA A 955 15.94 17.68 -8.47
N SER A 956 14.87 18.04 -7.74
CA SER A 956 14.58 19.42 -7.33
C SER A 956 14.04 19.49 -5.92
N THR A 957 14.72 20.24 -5.05
CA THR A 957 14.27 20.50 -3.68
C THR A 957 14.00 21.98 -3.50
N VAL A 958 12.72 22.33 -3.31
CA VAL A 958 12.24 23.67 -2.97
C VAL A 958 11.90 23.69 -1.49
N ALA A 959 12.35 24.71 -0.76
CA ALA A 959 12.14 24.78 0.68
C ALA A 959 12.06 26.23 1.20
N LEU A 960 11.08 26.47 2.06
CA LEU A 960 11.00 27.62 2.94
C LEU A 960 11.25 27.13 4.38
N VAL A 961 12.38 27.51 4.98
CA VAL A 961 12.74 27.06 6.34
C VAL A 961 13.12 28.25 7.20
N GLY A 962 12.38 28.49 8.28
CA GLY A 962 12.70 29.55 9.23
C GLY A 962 11.59 29.98 10.18
N THR A 963 11.89 30.99 10.99
CA THR A 963 10.96 31.62 11.94
C THR A 963 10.60 33.02 11.47
N THR A 964 9.31 33.35 11.43
CA THR A 964 8.80 34.70 11.18
C THR A 964 8.29 35.30 12.48
N ALA A 965 8.62 36.58 12.73
CA ALA A 965 8.09 37.34 13.85
C ALA A 965 7.87 38.80 13.46
N SER A 966 6.65 39.16 13.09
CA SER A 966 6.25 40.52 12.72
C SER A 966 5.61 41.24 13.91
N GLY A 967 6.01 42.50 14.15
CA GLY A 967 5.50 43.32 15.24
C GLY A 967 5.01 44.67 14.73
N VAL A 968 3.75 44.73 14.29
CA VAL A 968 3.18 45.94 13.67
C VAL A 968 2.70 46.90 14.76
N GLY A 969 3.58 47.82 15.15
CA GLY A 969 3.32 48.86 16.17
C GLY A 969 4.26 48.84 17.37
N VAL A 970 5.14 47.85 17.48
CA VAL A 970 5.99 47.61 18.65
C VAL A 970 7.01 48.74 18.86
N ALA A 971 6.90 49.45 19.98
CA ALA A 971 7.83 50.51 20.34
C ALA A 971 8.97 49.99 21.23
N ALA A 972 10.21 50.31 20.87
CA ALA A 972 11.42 50.14 21.69
C ALA A 972 11.63 48.72 22.30
N GLY A 973 11.79 47.71 21.45
CA GLY A 973 12.18 46.35 21.85
C GLY A 973 12.43 45.42 20.67
N GLY A 974 11.67 45.60 19.58
CA GLY A 974 11.65 44.70 18.43
C GLY A 974 10.65 43.55 18.63
N ALA A 975 10.38 42.79 17.58
CA ALA A 975 9.42 41.68 17.61
C ALA A 975 9.86 40.48 18.48
N VAL A 976 11.10 40.45 18.96
CA VAL A 976 11.66 39.37 19.78
C VAL A 976 12.35 39.95 21.01
N SER A 977 11.92 39.56 22.21
CA SER A 977 12.38 40.14 23.48
C SER A 977 12.60 39.06 24.55
N MET A 978 13.80 39.04 25.15
CA MET A 978 14.22 38.03 26.17
C MET A 978 14.08 36.56 25.72
N SER A 979 14.05 36.34 24.41
CA SER A 979 13.74 35.06 23.76
C SER A 979 14.94 34.53 22.95
N SER A 980 14.91 33.23 22.63
CA SER A 980 15.81 32.62 21.66
C SER A 980 15.04 32.23 20.39
N VAL A 981 15.57 32.61 19.23
CA VAL A 981 15.12 32.12 17.91
C VAL A 981 16.30 31.39 17.29
N SER A 982 16.09 30.17 16.79
CA SER A 982 17.16 29.37 16.21
C SER A 982 16.72 28.64 14.94
N VAL A 983 17.56 28.69 13.92
CA VAL A 983 17.36 28.00 12.63
C VAL A 983 18.69 27.32 12.25
N ASN A 984 18.96 26.16 12.84
CA ASN A 984 20.27 25.51 12.83
C ASN A 984 20.21 24.07 12.28
N GLY A 985 21.24 23.66 11.54
CA GLY A 985 21.42 22.25 11.15
C GLY A 985 20.40 21.71 10.15
N ASN A 986 19.54 22.55 9.57
CA ASN A 986 18.61 22.13 8.53
C ASN A 986 19.37 21.79 7.23
N ALA A 987 18.95 20.73 6.53
CA ALA A 987 19.65 20.18 5.38
C ALA A 987 18.75 20.11 4.13
N LEU A 988 19.21 20.70 3.03
CA LEU A 988 18.55 20.63 1.72
C LEU A 988 19.48 19.91 0.74
N SER A 989 18.98 18.88 0.05
CA SER A 989 19.76 18.13 -0.94
C SER A 989 18.93 17.77 -2.16
N ALA A 990 19.53 17.91 -3.35
CA ALA A 990 19.00 17.36 -4.59
C ALA A 990 20.13 16.60 -5.28
N SER A 991 19.87 15.39 -5.74
CA SER A 991 20.87 14.53 -6.38
C SER A 991 20.27 13.74 -7.52
N ALA A 992 20.75 14.00 -8.73
CA ALA A 992 20.37 13.30 -9.95
C ALA A 992 21.57 12.51 -10.49
N PHE A 993 21.38 11.21 -10.72
CA PHE A 993 22.40 10.30 -11.23
C PHE A 993 21.88 9.58 -12.47
N GLY A 994 22.50 9.79 -13.63
CA GLY A 994 22.13 9.05 -14.84
C GLY A 994 22.31 7.54 -14.67
N ASN A 995 23.52 7.13 -14.31
CA ASN A 995 23.87 5.74 -14.00
C ASN A 995 24.70 5.67 -12.72
N SER A 996 24.48 4.66 -11.89
CA SER A 996 25.25 4.37 -10.69
C SER A 996 25.44 2.85 -10.54
N SER A 997 26.68 2.38 -10.46
CA SER A 997 26.99 0.97 -10.24
C SER A 997 28.07 0.76 -9.18
N SER A 998 27.91 -0.30 -8.40
CA SER A 998 28.88 -0.79 -7.42
C SER A 998 29.14 -2.28 -7.62
N ASN A 999 30.40 -2.66 -7.81
CA ASN A 999 30.82 -4.03 -8.09
C ASN A 999 31.85 -4.47 -7.04
N THR A 1000 31.53 -5.52 -6.26
CA THR A 1000 32.38 -6.00 -5.16
C THR A 1000 32.68 -7.49 -5.30
N LEU A 1001 33.97 -7.84 -5.28
CA LEU A 1001 34.46 -9.23 -5.26
C LEU A 1001 35.19 -9.51 -3.94
N THR A 1002 34.66 -10.41 -3.14
CA THR A 1002 35.21 -10.83 -1.84
C THR A 1002 35.71 -12.27 -1.93
N ILE A 1003 36.97 -12.53 -1.55
CA ILE A 1003 37.57 -13.87 -1.60
C ILE A 1003 38.20 -14.19 -0.24
N SER A 1004 37.78 -15.31 0.37
CA SER A 1004 38.33 -15.81 1.63
C SER A 1004 38.62 -17.32 1.56
N GLY A 1005 39.78 -17.74 2.08
CA GLY A 1005 40.22 -19.13 2.03
C GLY A 1005 41.64 -19.33 2.56
N ASN A 1006 42.01 -20.58 2.81
CA ASN A 1006 43.35 -20.94 3.32
C ASN A 1006 44.40 -20.98 2.20
N ASN A 1007 44.00 -21.31 0.97
CA ASN A 1007 44.86 -21.31 -0.22
C ASN A 1007 44.09 -20.78 -1.44
N VAL A 1008 44.27 -19.48 -1.73
CA VAL A 1008 43.60 -18.78 -2.83
C VAL A 1008 44.45 -18.83 -4.11
N ASN A 1009 43.96 -19.53 -5.15
CA ASN A 1009 44.64 -19.68 -6.45
C ASN A 1009 43.72 -19.33 -7.63
N VAL A 1010 43.02 -18.21 -7.55
CA VAL A 1010 42.12 -17.72 -8.60
C VAL A 1010 42.88 -17.07 -9.76
N ALA A 1011 42.24 -17.00 -10.93
CA ALA A 1011 42.62 -16.09 -12.01
C ALA A 1011 41.54 -15.01 -12.12
N PRO A 1012 41.81 -13.74 -11.76
CA PRO A 1012 40.83 -12.67 -11.92
C PRO A 1012 40.64 -12.34 -13.40
N LEU A 1013 39.38 -12.27 -13.83
CA LEU A 1013 38.96 -11.72 -15.11
C LEU A 1013 38.13 -10.47 -14.81
N ILE A 1014 38.73 -9.31 -15.09
CA ILE A 1014 38.04 -8.02 -15.12
C ILE A 1014 38.01 -7.65 -16.61
N PRO A 1015 36.82 -7.43 -17.22
CA PRO A 1015 36.71 -6.92 -18.58
C PRO A 1015 37.38 -5.55 -18.76
#